data_AF-A0A058ZD93-F1
#
_entry.id   AF-A0A058ZD93-F1
#
_cell.length_a   1.000
_cell.length_b   1.000
_cell.length_c   1.000
_cell.angle_alpha   90.00
_cell.angle_beta   90.00
_cell.angle_gamma   90.00
#
_symmetry.space_group_name_H-M   'P 1'
#
loop_
_entity.id
_entity.type
_entity.pdbx_description
1 polymer ?
#
loop_
_entity_poly.entity_id
_entity_poly.type
_entity_poly.pdbx_seq_one_letter_code
_entity_poly.pdbx_strand_id
1 'polypeptide(L)'
;MYSHLGRVLASAGRAGLAHSPRAQAAGIPRAARAFSSSAGPGGPSGNFRRAAIALAGLGAAGGLAYLATSSEGSFTRPSFLTAAHCDAAPAPTSVPTSEADAPEEFRRIRSTPEERQARREKRSQERLERMEERRRIGPARLKTLPTRAEHMERLRADEEYDLIVIGAGITGSGIALDAASRGLKVALIERDDFAAGTSSRSTKLIHGGVRYLERAVFDLDSKQYNLVREALAERKTLLEIAPHIVHPQAILLPVYSFFDAVYYYAGAVCYNLLARLTSGDRMPFTRILSPTRTLEAFPSLSAEGLRAGIVYHDGVNDDARLTTSTVLTAASYGATVVNHTEVVGLVQVPEGAAAGTTDPAAADSTRHSDAGSLVIQGSGDAAASAAADTAAPRMRTTGVEVRDRLTGQTFTVQAKGVINATGPFSDTIRRLDDPASRPILVPSQGIHVVLPAHLFEHSTFGLLDPATSDNRVVFVLPWAGSVLCGTTDTPLPRAAAENSGNVVEPVGPADLAAAGSEAGPLPSGGLIAREADVEWVLNAVRPYLRKDLQVSRSDVRSIWAGVRPLVRDPNNPAFYSQTADEQSGTNTSTIARTHVVHVSPSSLITVSGGKLTTFRIMAKDALDSAIRVFGLTPDTPEAITDKIKLFGAEKYNEAAILSSLTTEYGFDAEVANHLLRSYGDRATQVAALCAPTEWTSVVLPDGTLSSVLTTRPLEEADAAAAGTTVPPRVSGPRGFRLAPDHPYLDGEVRYAVRHEYACTLVDVIARRTRLAFVDVYAAAKVIPTVAAIMQAELGWSEERTKREMATARLFLDSCGLTTVTE
;
A
#
# COMPACT_ATOMS: atom_id res chain seq x y z
N MET A 1 3.54 -45.62 17.55
CA MET A 1 4.47 -45.27 18.64
C MET A 1 3.70 -44.81 19.89
N TYR A 2 2.74 -45.62 20.34
CA TYR A 2 1.88 -45.38 21.50
C TYR A 2 1.68 -46.73 22.21
N SER A 3 2.67 -47.16 23.00
CA SER A 3 2.53 -48.30 23.94
C SER A 3 3.72 -48.44 24.93
N HIS A 4 4.53 -47.40 25.14
CA HIS A 4 5.73 -47.51 26.00
C HIS A 4 5.96 -46.37 27.00
N LEU A 5 4.90 -45.65 27.38
CA LEU A 5 4.97 -44.56 28.37
C LEU A 5 4.25 -44.87 29.70
N GLY A 6 4.06 -46.15 30.02
CA GLY A 6 3.28 -46.59 31.20
C GLY A 6 4.08 -47.18 32.36
N ARG A 7 5.43 -47.23 32.30
CA ARG A 7 6.22 -48.00 33.29
C ARG A 7 7.39 -47.29 33.99
N VAL A 8 7.52 -45.96 33.88
CA VAL A 8 8.62 -45.20 34.52
C VAL A 8 8.17 -44.25 35.64
N LEU A 9 6.87 -44.13 35.94
CA LEU A 9 6.36 -43.27 37.01
C LEU A 9 5.93 -44.03 38.28
N ALA A 10 6.80 -44.94 38.76
CA ALA A 10 6.57 -45.65 40.02
C ALA A 10 7.88 -45.92 40.78
N SER A 11 8.63 -44.87 41.16
CA SER A 11 9.73 -45.01 42.15
C SER A 11 10.25 -43.71 42.78
N ALA A 12 9.42 -42.66 42.91
CA ALA A 12 9.84 -41.45 43.62
C ALA A 12 8.80 -41.01 44.65
N GLY A 13 8.88 -41.62 45.83
CA GLY A 13 8.10 -41.19 46.98
C GLY A 13 8.63 -41.80 48.27
N ARG A 14 9.59 -41.12 48.92
CA ARG A 14 9.67 -40.88 50.38
C ARG A 14 11.07 -40.45 50.84
N ALA A 15 11.05 -39.68 51.93
CA ALA A 15 12.15 -39.18 52.79
C ALA A 15 12.84 -37.89 52.30
N GLY A 16 13.06 -36.85 53.11
CA GLY A 16 12.84 -36.64 54.54
C GLY A 16 13.56 -35.34 54.96
N LEU A 17 12.97 -34.57 55.87
CA LEU A 17 13.49 -33.33 56.45
C LEU A 17 14.72 -33.57 57.36
N ALA A 18 15.72 -32.68 57.32
CA ALA A 18 16.65 -32.43 58.44
C ALA A 18 17.34 -31.05 58.34
N HIS A 19 17.60 -30.45 59.51
CA HIS A 19 18.09 -29.08 59.77
C HIS A 19 19.63 -28.94 59.91
N SER A 20 20.18 -27.85 59.33
CA SER A 20 21.28 -26.94 59.81
C SER A 20 22.70 -27.50 60.08
N PRO A 21 23.80 -26.68 60.26
CA PRO A 21 23.86 -25.21 60.39
C PRO A 21 25.04 -24.45 59.67
N ARG A 22 24.86 -23.11 59.64
CA ARG A 22 25.83 -21.97 59.65
C ARG A 22 27.29 -22.13 59.18
N ALA A 23 27.69 -21.20 58.30
CA ALA A 23 28.98 -20.50 58.36
C ALA A 23 28.84 -19.00 57.95
N GLN A 24 29.30 -18.12 58.84
CA GLN A 24 29.62 -16.68 58.70
C GLN A 24 31.04 -16.55 58.09
N ALA A 25 31.59 -15.46 57.54
CA ALA A 25 31.23 -14.06 57.23
C ALA A 25 32.39 -13.42 56.40
N ALA A 26 32.10 -12.29 55.71
CA ALA A 26 32.94 -11.11 55.36
C ALA A 26 32.42 -10.53 54.01
N GLY A 27 31.77 -9.35 53.86
CA GLY A 27 32.10 -7.96 54.26
C GLY A 27 32.91 -7.31 53.12
N ILE A 28 32.45 -6.35 52.29
CA ILE A 28 32.13 -4.89 52.47
C ILE A 28 31.88 -4.31 51.02
N PRO A 29 31.26 -3.12 50.71
CA PRO A 29 30.02 -2.46 51.13
C PRO A 29 29.03 -2.13 49.97
N ARG A 30 27.80 -1.75 50.35
CA ARG A 30 26.72 -1.21 49.50
C ARG A 30 26.97 0.25 49.07
N ALA A 31 26.66 0.57 47.81
CA ALA A 31 26.09 1.85 47.41
C ALA A 31 24.71 1.59 46.78
N ALA A 32 23.66 1.88 47.55
CA ALA A 32 22.27 1.71 47.15
C ALA A 32 21.77 2.98 46.45
N ARG A 33 21.24 2.85 45.22
CA ARG A 33 20.19 3.75 44.71
C ARG A 33 18.95 2.90 44.46
N ALA A 34 17.88 3.29 45.15
CA ALA A 34 16.61 2.60 45.20
C ALA A 34 15.88 2.66 43.85
N PHE A 35 15.48 1.50 43.34
CA PHE A 35 14.39 1.38 42.37
C PHE A 35 13.11 1.10 43.15
N SER A 36 12.18 2.07 43.18
CA SER A 36 10.83 1.81 43.65
C SER A 36 10.04 1.12 42.53
N SER A 37 9.70 -0.15 42.74
CA SER A 37 8.74 -0.88 41.93
C SER A 37 7.32 -0.49 42.36
N SER A 38 6.67 0.43 41.65
CA SER A 38 5.20 0.54 41.68
C SER A 38 4.63 -0.37 40.59
N ALA A 39 4.26 -1.58 40.98
CA ALA A 39 3.48 -2.48 40.15
C ALA A 39 2.06 -1.94 39.99
N GLY A 40 1.67 -1.55 38.78
CA GLY A 40 0.27 -1.41 38.38
C GLY A 40 -0.35 -2.79 38.09
N PRO A 41 -1.64 -3.00 38.36
CA PRO A 41 -2.25 -4.33 38.29
C PRO A 41 -2.66 -4.67 36.86
N GLY A 42 -2.33 -5.88 36.40
CA GLY A 42 -2.86 -6.44 35.15
C GLY A 42 -1.83 -7.14 34.28
N GLY A 43 -1.23 -8.23 34.78
CA GLY A 43 -0.46 -9.16 33.97
C GLY A 43 -0.56 -10.57 34.55
N PRO A 44 -0.67 -11.63 33.72
CA PRO A 44 -0.84 -12.98 34.23
C PRO A 44 0.41 -13.42 35.00
N SER A 45 0.19 -14.12 36.12
CA SER A 45 1.22 -14.57 37.05
C SER A 45 2.41 -15.27 36.35
N GLY A 46 3.63 -15.00 36.82
CA GLY A 46 4.89 -15.51 36.25
C GLY A 46 5.04 -17.03 36.17
N ASN A 47 4.08 -17.80 36.70
CA ASN A 47 4.04 -19.26 36.61
C ASN A 47 3.51 -19.76 35.25
N PHE A 48 2.67 -18.98 34.55
CA PHE A 48 2.13 -19.37 33.23
C PHE A 48 3.18 -19.23 32.11
N ARG A 49 4.01 -18.19 32.15
CA ARG A 49 5.16 -18.01 31.24
C ARG A 49 6.16 -19.17 31.35
N ARG A 50 6.38 -19.68 32.56
CA ARG A 50 7.26 -20.85 32.78
C ARG A 50 6.67 -22.15 32.24
N ALA A 51 5.35 -22.33 32.31
CA ALA A 51 4.66 -23.50 31.75
C ALA A 51 4.66 -23.53 30.22
N ALA A 52 4.49 -22.36 29.57
CA ALA A 52 4.57 -22.25 28.11
C ALA A 52 5.98 -22.52 27.57
N ILE A 53 7.03 -22.08 28.27
CA ILE A 53 8.43 -22.41 27.94
C ILE A 53 8.69 -23.92 28.02
N ALA A 54 8.06 -24.62 28.98
CA ALA A 54 8.20 -26.07 29.11
C ALA A 54 7.52 -26.85 27.96
N LEU A 55 6.39 -26.35 27.45
CA LEU A 55 5.69 -26.93 26.29
C LEU A 55 6.40 -26.64 24.96
N ALA A 56 6.97 -25.44 24.79
CA ALA A 56 7.78 -25.09 23.62
C ALA A 56 9.13 -25.86 23.57
N GLY A 57 9.72 -26.16 24.74
CA GLY A 57 10.97 -26.92 24.85
C GLY A 57 10.89 -28.37 24.35
N LEU A 58 9.71 -29.01 24.45
CA LEU A 58 9.50 -30.38 23.98
C LEU A 58 9.44 -30.50 22.44
N GLY A 59 9.05 -29.42 21.73
CA GLY A 59 9.10 -29.36 20.26
C GLY A 59 10.48 -29.01 19.70
N ALA A 60 11.27 -28.22 20.44
CA ALA A 60 12.59 -27.77 20.01
C ALA A 60 13.68 -28.86 20.08
N ALA A 61 13.55 -29.84 20.99
CA ALA A 61 14.49 -30.95 21.12
C ALA A 61 14.53 -31.86 19.86
N GLY A 62 13.42 -31.98 19.13
CA GLY A 62 13.38 -32.74 17.87
C GLY A 62 14.07 -32.03 16.70
N GLY A 63 14.10 -30.69 16.71
CA GLY A 63 14.76 -29.88 15.67
C GLY A 63 16.28 -29.83 15.78
N LEU A 64 16.82 -29.85 17.01
CA LEU A 64 18.27 -29.85 17.22
C LEU A 64 18.94 -31.17 16.80
N ALA A 65 18.24 -32.31 16.90
CA ALA A 65 18.78 -33.60 16.45
C ALA A 65 18.85 -33.74 14.92
N TYR A 66 17.97 -33.04 14.18
CA TYR A 66 17.95 -33.06 12.71
C TYR A 66 19.02 -32.13 12.09
N LEU A 67 19.43 -31.08 12.80
CA LEU A 67 20.43 -30.11 12.35
C LEU A 67 21.88 -30.53 12.62
N ALA A 68 22.10 -31.59 13.40
CA ALA A 68 23.43 -32.15 13.63
C ALA A 68 23.90 -33.09 12.50
N THR A 69 23.06 -33.42 11.52
CA THR A 69 23.37 -34.42 10.47
C THR A 69 23.19 -33.94 9.03
N SER A 70 23.04 -32.63 8.78
CA SER A 70 22.91 -32.08 7.41
C SER A 70 23.98 -31.04 7.12
N SER A 71 25.22 -31.49 7.08
CA SER A 71 26.32 -30.80 6.38
C SER A 71 26.39 -31.31 4.94
N GLU A 72 26.66 -30.38 4.03
CA GLU A 72 26.96 -30.54 2.59
C GLU A 72 25.76 -30.48 1.63
N GLY A 73 25.61 -29.30 1.02
CA GLY A 73 24.83 -29.07 -0.20
C GLY A 73 25.45 -27.89 -0.94
N SER A 74 26.30 -28.20 -1.91
CA SER A 74 27.03 -27.26 -2.76
C SER A 74 26.11 -26.57 -3.77
N PHE A 75 26.45 -25.33 -4.08
CA PHE A 75 25.88 -24.50 -5.14
C PHE A 75 26.18 -25.14 -6.52
N THR A 76 25.16 -25.41 -7.32
CA THR A 76 25.32 -25.73 -8.75
C THR A 76 24.48 -24.80 -9.62
N ARG A 77 25.16 -24.13 -10.56
CA ARG A 77 24.57 -23.40 -11.69
C ARG A 77 24.04 -24.41 -12.72
N PRO A 78 22.91 -24.17 -13.40
CA PRO A 78 22.60 -24.86 -14.64
C PRO A 78 23.18 -24.11 -15.83
N SER A 79 23.95 -24.82 -16.65
CA SER A 79 24.43 -24.41 -17.96
C SER A 79 23.45 -24.86 -19.07
N PHE A 80 23.46 -24.11 -20.17
CA PHE A 80 22.59 -24.22 -21.33
C PHE A 80 22.83 -25.44 -22.27
N LEU A 81 21.75 -25.78 -22.98
CA LEU A 81 21.59 -26.28 -24.37
C LEU A 81 22.13 -27.64 -24.82
N THR A 82 21.24 -28.43 -25.43
CA THR A 82 21.40 -28.94 -26.81
C THR A 82 20.04 -29.21 -27.46
N ALA A 83 19.98 -28.99 -28.78
CA ALA A 83 18.80 -28.91 -29.63
C ALA A 83 18.29 -30.27 -30.13
N ALA A 84 16.99 -30.35 -30.47
CA ALA A 84 16.45 -31.38 -31.36
C ALA A 84 15.33 -30.82 -32.26
N HIS A 85 15.68 -30.69 -33.54
CA HIS A 85 14.91 -30.96 -34.77
C HIS A 85 13.45 -30.46 -34.87
N CYS A 86 13.28 -29.41 -35.70
CA CYS A 86 12.02 -29.02 -36.30
C CYS A 86 11.77 -29.85 -37.58
N ASP A 87 10.63 -30.54 -37.65
CA ASP A 87 10.13 -31.13 -38.88
C ASP A 87 9.45 -30.05 -39.75
N ALA A 88 9.73 -30.12 -41.05
CA ALA A 88 9.30 -29.17 -42.06
C ALA A 88 7.79 -29.27 -42.35
N ALA A 89 7.12 -28.12 -42.38
CA ALA A 89 5.76 -27.97 -42.89
C ALA A 89 5.73 -28.15 -44.43
N PRO A 90 4.70 -28.82 -45.00
CA PRO A 90 4.57 -28.95 -46.44
C PRO A 90 4.15 -27.63 -47.11
N ALA A 91 4.63 -27.46 -48.34
CA ALA A 91 4.46 -26.27 -49.18
C ALA A 91 2.98 -25.95 -49.50
N PRO A 92 2.62 -24.67 -49.71
CA PRO A 92 1.26 -24.25 -49.98
C PRO A 92 0.82 -24.69 -51.38
N THR A 93 -0.31 -25.42 -51.44
CA THR A 93 -1.01 -25.70 -52.69
C THR A 93 -1.78 -24.47 -53.16
N SER A 94 -1.72 -24.25 -54.47
CA SER A 94 -2.24 -23.11 -55.23
C SER A 94 -3.72 -22.83 -54.99
N VAL A 95 -4.05 -21.55 -54.83
CA VAL A 95 -5.42 -21.01 -54.80
C VAL A 95 -6.01 -21.04 -56.23
N PRO A 96 -7.21 -21.59 -56.45
CA PRO A 96 -7.86 -21.55 -57.76
C PRO A 96 -8.46 -20.16 -58.03
N THR A 97 -8.18 -19.65 -59.23
CA THR A 97 -8.58 -18.34 -59.74
C THR A 97 -9.74 -18.48 -60.73
N SER A 98 -10.94 -18.84 -60.27
CA SER A 98 -12.24 -18.35 -60.80
C SER A 98 -13.41 -19.13 -60.19
N GLU A 99 -14.58 -18.50 -60.18
CA GLU A 99 -15.84 -19.00 -59.59
C GLU A 99 -16.57 -20.06 -60.45
N ALA A 100 -15.96 -20.52 -61.56
CA ALA A 100 -16.65 -21.32 -62.58
C ALA A 100 -16.40 -22.85 -62.52
N ASP A 101 -15.52 -23.34 -61.65
CA ASP A 101 -15.12 -24.77 -61.60
C ASP A 101 -15.47 -25.49 -60.28
N ALA A 102 -16.52 -25.06 -59.57
CA ALA A 102 -17.00 -25.77 -58.37
C ALA A 102 -17.87 -26.99 -58.74
N PRO A 103 -17.61 -28.20 -58.17
CA PRO A 103 -18.43 -29.40 -58.40
C PRO A 103 -19.89 -29.22 -57.96
N GLU A 104 -20.80 -29.97 -58.61
CA GLU A 104 -22.26 -29.90 -58.44
C GLU A 104 -22.77 -30.14 -56.99
N GLU A 105 -21.89 -30.61 -56.09
CA GLU A 105 -22.13 -30.78 -54.64
C GLU A 105 -22.31 -29.47 -53.86
N PHE A 106 -21.94 -28.31 -54.42
CA PHE A 106 -22.11 -27.00 -53.76
C PHE A 106 -23.47 -26.33 -54.04
N ARG A 107 -24.49 -27.06 -54.51
CA ARG A 107 -25.88 -26.58 -54.49
C ARG A 107 -26.41 -26.55 -53.06
N ARG A 108 -26.46 -25.35 -52.46
CA ARG A 108 -27.11 -24.97 -51.18
C ARG A 108 -27.94 -26.10 -50.54
N ILE A 109 -27.28 -26.91 -49.71
CA ILE A 109 -27.95 -27.84 -48.80
C ILE A 109 -28.69 -26.99 -47.77
N ARG A 110 -30.02 -27.00 -47.82
CA ARG A 110 -30.85 -26.51 -46.71
C ARG A 110 -30.58 -27.45 -45.53
N SER A 111 -29.85 -26.96 -44.53
CA SER A 111 -29.50 -27.73 -43.32
C SER A 111 -30.67 -28.59 -42.82
N THR A 112 -30.41 -29.87 -42.57
CA THR A 112 -31.42 -30.81 -42.07
C THR A 112 -31.85 -30.41 -40.64
N PRO A 113 -33.02 -30.84 -40.16
CA PRO A 113 -33.47 -30.57 -38.79
C PRO A 113 -32.42 -31.00 -37.73
N GLU A 114 -31.75 -32.12 -37.94
CA GLU A 114 -30.69 -32.65 -37.07
C GLU A 114 -29.44 -31.77 -37.07
N GLU A 115 -29.00 -31.27 -38.24
CA GLU A 115 -27.88 -30.33 -38.33
C GLU A 115 -28.19 -28.98 -37.65
N ARG A 116 -29.45 -28.54 -37.71
CA ARG A 116 -29.90 -27.34 -37.00
C ARG A 116 -29.93 -27.56 -35.49
N GLN A 117 -30.31 -28.75 -35.04
CA GLN A 117 -30.28 -29.13 -33.63
C GLN A 117 -28.84 -29.22 -33.12
N ALA A 118 -27.95 -29.90 -33.82
CA ALA A 118 -26.53 -29.98 -33.47
C ALA A 118 -25.86 -28.59 -33.43
N ARG A 119 -26.20 -27.69 -34.37
CA ARG A 119 -25.73 -26.29 -34.33
C ARG A 119 -26.28 -25.50 -33.14
N ARG A 120 -27.52 -25.75 -32.73
CA ARG A 120 -28.12 -25.11 -31.54
C ARG A 120 -27.47 -25.61 -30.27
N GLU A 121 -27.26 -26.92 -30.15
CA GLU A 121 -26.58 -27.55 -29.01
C GLU A 121 -25.12 -27.06 -28.91
N LYS A 122 -24.37 -27.06 -30.02
CA LYS A 122 -23.01 -26.50 -30.08
C LYS A 122 -22.96 -25.03 -29.64
N ARG A 123 -23.87 -24.19 -30.14
CA ARG A 123 -23.96 -22.78 -29.71
C ARG A 123 -24.35 -22.64 -28.24
N SER A 124 -25.19 -23.53 -27.72
CA SER A 124 -25.55 -23.54 -26.30
C SER A 124 -24.34 -23.92 -25.44
N GLN A 125 -23.56 -24.91 -25.85
CA GLN A 125 -22.33 -25.35 -25.20
C GLN A 125 -21.26 -24.26 -25.23
N GLU A 126 -20.97 -23.68 -26.40
CA GLU A 126 -20.05 -22.55 -26.54
C GLU A 126 -20.48 -21.33 -25.70
N ARG A 127 -21.79 -21.11 -25.55
CA ARG A 127 -22.33 -20.04 -24.69
C ARG A 127 -22.13 -20.36 -23.21
N LEU A 128 -22.35 -21.60 -22.79
CA LEU A 128 -22.10 -22.08 -21.43
C LEU A 128 -20.61 -21.98 -21.09
N GLU A 129 -19.73 -22.44 -21.97
CA GLU A 129 -18.27 -22.34 -21.81
C GLU A 129 -17.83 -20.88 -21.67
N ARG A 130 -18.31 -19.98 -22.55
CA ARG A 130 -18.03 -18.54 -22.43
C ARG A 130 -18.59 -17.91 -21.15
N MET A 131 -19.75 -18.37 -20.68
CA MET A 131 -20.32 -17.92 -19.41
C MET A 131 -19.52 -18.42 -18.21
N GLU A 132 -19.06 -19.67 -18.22
CA GLU A 132 -18.18 -20.23 -17.19
C GLU A 132 -16.80 -19.56 -17.19
N GLU A 133 -16.24 -19.27 -18.37
CA GLU A 133 -15.01 -18.53 -18.53
C GLU A 133 -15.15 -17.08 -18.02
N ARG A 134 -16.22 -16.37 -18.40
CA ARG A 134 -16.55 -15.05 -17.83
C ARG A 134 -16.73 -15.08 -16.31
N ARG A 135 -17.33 -16.13 -15.77
CA ARG A 135 -17.45 -16.33 -14.32
C ARG A 135 -16.10 -16.55 -13.63
N ARG A 136 -15.10 -17.09 -14.35
CA ARG A 136 -13.76 -17.36 -13.81
C ARG A 136 -12.82 -16.16 -13.92
N ILE A 137 -12.91 -15.37 -14.98
CA ILE A 137 -11.90 -14.34 -15.35
C ILE A 137 -12.46 -12.90 -15.23
N GLY A 138 -13.78 -12.75 -15.08
CA GLY A 138 -14.46 -11.47 -15.08
C GLY A 138 -14.70 -10.94 -16.51
N PRO A 139 -15.13 -9.67 -16.65
CA PRO A 139 -15.26 -9.03 -17.95
C PRO A 139 -13.89 -8.88 -18.63
N ALA A 140 -13.88 -8.74 -19.96
CA ALA A 140 -12.65 -8.57 -20.70
C ALA A 140 -12.01 -7.21 -20.38
N ARG A 141 -10.69 -7.19 -20.17
CA ARG A 141 -9.95 -5.94 -19.95
C ARG A 141 -9.88 -5.11 -21.24
N LEU A 142 -9.90 -3.80 -21.07
CA LEU A 142 -9.56 -2.83 -22.10
C LEU A 142 -8.10 -3.03 -22.54
N LYS A 143 -7.86 -3.03 -23.84
CA LYS A 143 -6.51 -3.13 -24.41
C LYS A 143 -5.67 -1.88 -24.12
N THR A 144 -6.32 -0.72 -24.17
CA THR A 144 -5.73 0.59 -23.91
C THR A 144 -6.56 1.25 -22.83
N LEU A 145 -5.89 1.83 -21.82
CA LEU A 145 -6.57 2.56 -20.76
C LEU A 145 -7.07 3.91 -21.30
N PRO A 146 -8.27 4.35 -20.89
CA PRO A 146 -8.74 5.71 -21.22
C PRO A 146 -7.83 6.75 -20.57
N THR A 147 -7.65 7.90 -21.20
CA THR A 147 -6.96 9.05 -20.63
C THR A 147 -7.77 9.67 -19.48
N ARG A 148 -7.15 10.49 -18.63
CA ARG A 148 -7.88 11.23 -17.57
C ARG A 148 -8.99 12.10 -18.18
N ALA A 149 -8.75 12.72 -19.32
CA ALA A 149 -9.76 13.54 -20.01
C ALA A 149 -10.99 12.71 -20.41
N GLU A 150 -10.78 11.52 -20.99
CA GLU A 150 -11.87 10.60 -21.33
C GLU A 150 -12.60 10.08 -20.09
N HIS A 151 -11.90 9.77 -19.00
CA HIS A 151 -12.54 9.46 -17.71
C HIS A 151 -13.39 10.63 -17.23
N MET A 152 -12.91 11.87 -17.41
CA MET A 152 -13.61 13.05 -16.97
C MET A 152 -14.86 13.36 -17.80
N GLU A 153 -14.81 13.12 -19.10
CA GLU A 153 -15.96 13.15 -19.99
C GLU A 153 -17.00 12.10 -19.60
N ARG A 154 -16.58 10.86 -19.35
CA ARG A 154 -17.48 9.79 -18.88
C ARG A 154 -18.16 10.17 -17.57
N LEU A 155 -17.42 10.70 -16.60
CA LEU A 155 -17.99 11.09 -15.31
C LEU A 155 -19.05 12.20 -15.44
N ARG A 156 -18.92 13.09 -16.44
CA ARG A 156 -19.91 14.15 -16.72
C ARG A 156 -21.09 13.68 -17.57
N ALA A 157 -20.83 12.77 -18.51
CA ALA A 157 -21.81 12.35 -19.52
C ALA A 157 -22.69 11.18 -19.06
N ASP A 158 -22.17 10.31 -18.18
CA ASP A 158 -22.90 9.15 -17.69
C ASP A 158 -24.11 9.56 -16.86
N GLU A 159 -25.29 9.11 -17.27
CA GLU A 159 -26.56 9.44 -16.59
C GLU A 159 -26.63 8.91 -15.15
N GLU A 160 -26.13 7.68 -14.92
CA GLU A 160 -26.09 7.05 -13.60
C GLU A 160 -24.98 5.98 -13.52
N TYR A 161 -24.32 5.88 -12.37
CA TYR A 161 -23.42 4.78 -11.99
C TYR A 161 -24.11 3.76 -11.08
N ASP A 162 -23.70 2.49 -11.12
CA ASP A 162 -24.14 1.53 -10.09
C ASP A 162 -23.56 1.88 -8.72
N LEU A 163 -22.33 2.38 -8.71
CA LEU A 163 -21.59 2.66 -7.48
C LEU A 163 -20.60 3.80 -7.67
N ILE A 164 -20.61 4.76 -6.74
CA ILE A 164 -19.53 5.74 -6.58
C ILE A 164 -18.70 5.35 -5.36
N VAL A 165 -17.38 5.33 -5.51
CA VAL A 165 -16.41 5.12 -4.44
C VAL A 165 -15.61 6.41 -4.24
N ILE A 166 -15.68 6.96 -3.03
CA ILE A 166 -15.00 8.20 -2.65
C ILE A 166 -13.69 7.85 -1.94
N GLY A 167 -12.57 8.32 -2.51
CA GLY A 167 -11.21 8.11 -2.04
C GLY A 167 -10.52 6.92 -2.73
N ALA A 168 -9.39 7.17 -3.38
CA ALA A 168 -8.57 6.19 -4.08
C ALA A 168 -7.24 5.91 -3.35
N GLY A 169 -7.33 5.79 -2.02
CA GLY A 169 -6.39 4.96 -1.29
C GLY A 169 -6.64 3.48 -1.56
N ILE A 170 -5.78 2.61 -1.04
CA ILE A 170 -5.81 1.17 -1.33
C ILE A 170 -7.21 0.52 -1.14
N THR A 171 -7.97 0.99 -0.15
CA THR A 171 -9.30 0.47 0.18
C THR A 171 -10.29 0.80 -0.93
N GLY A 172 -10.41 2.07 -1.32
CA GLY A 172 -11.33 2.47 -2.39
C GLY A 172 -10.90 1.93 -3.75
N SER A 173 -9.59 1.88 -4.04
CA SER A 173 -9.06 1.22 -5.23
C SER A 173 -9.43 -0.26 -5.28
N GLY A 174 -9.33 -0.97 -4.15
CA GLY A 174 -9.74 -2.38 -4.03
C GLY A 174 -11.24 -2.58 -4.25
N ILE A 175 -12.08 -1.69 -3.69
CA ILE A 175 -13.54 -1.72 -3.88
C ILE A 175 -13.89 -1.51 -5.35
N ALA A 176 -13.28 -0.51 -5.99
CA ALA A 176 -13.50 -0.21 -7.40
C ALA A 176 -13.06 -1.36 -8.30
N LEU A 177 -11.90 -1.98 -8.02
CA LEU A 177 -11.43 -3.15 -8.74
C LEU A 177 -12.40 -4.33 -8.58
N ASP A 178 -12.81 -4.64 -7.35
CA ASP A 178 -13.74 -5.74 -7.09
C ASP A 178 -15.06 -5.49 -7.85
N ALA A 179 -15.66 -4.30 -7.69
CA ALA A 179 -16.92 -3.95 -8.31
C ALA A 179 -16.87 -3.98 -9.85
N ALA A 180 -15.85 -3.38 -10.46
CA ALA A 180 -15.68 -3.38 -11.92
C ALA A 180 -15.39 -4.79 -12.47
N SER A 181 -14.59 -5.59 -11.74
CA SER A 181 -14.32 -6.98 -12.13
C SER A 181 -15.54 -7.91 -12.01
N ARG A 182 -16.57 -7.50 -11.26
CA ARG A 182 -17.87 -8.16 -11.20
C ARG A 182 -18.91 -7.52 -12.13
N GLY A 183 -18.49 -6.63 -13.05
CA GLY A 183 -19.34 -6.07 -14.10
C GLY A 183 -20.17 -4.85 -13.72
N LEU A 184 -19.96 -4.26 -12.54
CA LEU A 184 -20.67 -3.04 -12.12
C LEU A 184 -20.07 -1.80 -12.80
N LYS A 185 -20.92 -0.83 -13.12
CA LYS A 185 -20.50 0.49 -13.59
C LYS A 185 -20.09 1.36 -12.41
N VAL A 186 -18.79 1.61 -12.26
CA VAL A 186 -18.20 2.23 -11.06
C VAL A 186 -17.46 3.51 -11.41
N ALA A 187 -17.63 4.54 -10.58
CA ALA A 187 -16.78 5.72 -10.54
C ALA A 187 -15.92 5.73 -9.26
N LEU A 188 -14.61 5.90 -9.41
CA LEU A 188 -13.65 6.10 -8.32
C LEU A 188 -13.12 7.53 -8.37
N ILE A 189 -13.39 8.29 -7.29
CA ILE A 189 -13.14 9.73 -7.24
C ILE A 189 -12.14 10.04 -6.13
N GLU A 190 -11.03 10.67 -6.47
CA GLU A 190 -9.95 11.03 -5.55
C GLU A 190 -9.67 12.53 -5.58
N ARG A 191 -9.68 13.14 -4.39
CA ARG A 191 -9.47 14.58 -4.22
C ARG A 191 -8.08 14.99 -4.64
N ASP A 192 -7.05 14.27 -4.19
CA ASP A 192 -5.65 14.56 -4.47
C ASP A 192 -5.18 13.62 -5.59
N ASP A 193 -4.06 12.92 -5.43
CA ASP A 193 -3.63 11.88 -6.37
C ASP A 193 -3.92 10.47 -5.82
N PHE A 194 -3.90 9.47 -6.69
CA PHE A 194 -4.02 8.08 -6.27
C PHE A 194 -2.96 7.75 -5.21
N ALA A 195 -3.38 7.08 -4.13
CA ALA A 195 -2.56 6.79 -2.94
C ALA A 195 -2.10 8.01 -2.11
N ALA A 196 -2.48 9.25 -2.43
CA ALA A 196 -1.92 10.45 -1.81
C ALA A 196 -2.15 10.60 -0.30
N GLY A 197 -3.06 9.81 0.31
CA GLY A 197 -3.25 9.74 1.76
C GLY A 197 -2.29 8.78 2.47
N THR A 198 -2.84 7.98 3.39
CA THR A 198 -2.10 6.99 4.20
C THR A 198 -1.46 5.89 3.34
N SER A 199 -2.01 5.59 2.16
CA SER A 199 -1.53 4.53 1.25
C SER A 199 -0.19 4.82 0.56
N SER A 200 0.44 5.98 0.78
CA SER A 200 1.85 6.25 0.43
C SER A 200 2.82 6.17 1.61
N ARG A 201 2.30 6.07 2.84
CA ARG A 201 3.00 6.44 4.09
C ARG A 201 3.03 5.29 5.09
N SER A 202 2.98 4.05 4.59
CA SER A 202 3.07 2.86 5.44
C SER A 202 4.53 2.49 5.75
N THR A 203 4.72 1.48 6.61
CA THR A 203 6.03 0.83 6.82
C THR A 203 6.47 -0.03 5.62
N LYS A 204 5.70 -0.07 4.52
CA LYS A 204 6.05 -0.82 3.31
C LYS A 204 6.10 -2.35 3.53
N LEU A 205 5.44 -2.85 4.58
CA LEU A 205 5.34 -4.28 4.90
C LEU A 205 3.96 -4.85 4.58
N ILE A 206 3.95 -6.07 4.01
CA ILE A 206 2.80 -6.96 3.91
C ILE A 206 3.01 -8.06 4.94
N HIS A 207 2.41 -7.88 6.12
CA HIS A 207 2.71 -8.72 7.28
C HIS A 207 1.44 -9.19 8.00
N GLY A 208 1.48 -10.42 8.51
CA GLY A 208 0.40 -10.97 9.35
C GLY A 208 0.41 -10.43 10.79
N GLY A 209 1.57 -9.95 11.24
CA GLY A 209 1.76 -9.34 12.56
C GLY A 209 1.98 -10.36 13.67
N VAL A 210 3.24 -10.74 13.85
CA VAL A 210 3.71 -11.72 14.85
C VAL A 210 3.24 -11.38 16.28
N ARG A 211 3.12 -10.09 16.63
CA ARG A 211 2.60 -9.64 17.93
C ARG A 211 1.13 -10.02 18.19
N TYR A 212 0.31 -10.11 17.15
CA TYR A 212 -1.08 -10.55 17.30
C TYR A 212 -1.14 -12.05 17.53
N LEU A 213 -0.20 -12.82 16.98
CA LEU A 213 -0.10 -14.26 17.23
C LEU A 213 0.22 -14.53 18.71
N GLU A 214 1.05 -13.70 19.34
CA GLU A 214 1.32 -13.79 20.79
C GLU A 214 0.01 -13.72 21.59
N ARG A 215 -0.79 -12.67 21.39
CA ARG A 215 -2.11 -12.55 22.06
C ARG A 215 -3.07 -13.67 21.69
N ALA A 216 -3.13 -14.07 20.41
CA ALA A 216 -3.99 -15.15 19.95
C ALA A 216 -3.70 -16.48 20.67
N VAL A 217 -2.42 -16.78 20.92
CA VAL A 217 -1.98 -18.01 21.57
C VAL A 217 -2.11 -17.93 23.09
N PHE A 218 -1.63 -16.85 23.71
CA PHE A 218 -1.59 -16.73 25.16
C PHE A 218 -2.92 -16.33 25.79
N ASP A 219 -3.71 -15.50 25.09
CA ASP A 219 -5.01 -15.03 25.57
C ASP A 219 -6.18 -15.82 24.95
N LEU A 220 -5.89 -16.82 24.11
CA LEU A 220 -6.88 -17.62 23.36
C LEU A 220 -7.87 -16.74 22.55
N ASP A 221 -7.39 -15.62 22.03
CA ASP A 221 -8.20 -14.65 21.30
C ASP A 221 -8.42 -15.11 19.84
N SER A 222 -9.61 -15.67 19.58
CA SER A 222 -10.01 -16.13 18.26
C SER A 222 -10.10 -15.03 17.21
N LYS A 223 -10.37 -13.77 17.60
CA LYS A 223 -10.42 -12.64 16.68
C LYS A 223 -9.02 -12.28 16.21
N GLN A 224 -8.04 -12.25 17.12
CA GLN A 224 -6.63 -12.02 16.76
C GLN A 224 -6.08 -13.16 15.91
N TYR A 225 -6.44 -14.41 16.21
CA TYR A 225 -6.07 -15.56 15.39
C TYR A 225 -6.57 -15.42 13.94
N ASN A 226 -7.86 -15.10 13.76
CA ASN A 226 -8.44 -14.93 12.43
C ASN A 226 -7.78 -13.78 11.67
N LEU A 227 -7.49 -12.67 12.34
CA LEU A 227 -6.78 -11.53 11.74
C LEU A 227 -5.39 -11.94 11.21
N VAL A 228 -4.63 -12.73 11.98
CA VAL A 228 -3.31 -13.22 11.55
C VAL A 228 -3.44 -14.17 10.36
N ARG A 229 -4.38 -15.12 10.44
CA ARG A 229 -4.65 -16.09 9.37
C ARG A 229 -5.02 -15.40 8.05
N GLU A 230 -5.93 -14.44 8.10
CA GLU A 230 -6.38 -13.67 6.93
C GLU A 230 -5.24 -12.85 6.34
N ALA A 231 -4.48 -12.15 7.17
CA ALA A 231 -3.35 -11.36 6.69
C ALA A 231 -2.24 -12.23 6.09
N LEU A 232 -2.00 -13.44 6.61
CA LEU A 232 -1.07 -14.41 6.01
C LEU A 232 -1.57 -14.96 4.67
N ALA A 233 -2.87 -15.23 4.54
CA ALA A 233 -3.48 -15.63 3.27
C ALA A 233 -3.36 -14.50 2.23
N GLU A 234 -3.70 -13.28 2.60
CA GLU A 234 -3.58 -12.13 1.72
C GLU A 234 -2.12 -11.83 1.33
N ARG A 235 -1.16 -12.01 2.24
CA ARG A 235 0.27 -11.88 1.92
C ARG A 235 0.67 -12.81 0.78
N LYS A 236 0.25 -14.07 0.83
CA LYS A 236 0.49 -15.03 -0.26
C LYS A 236 -0.17 -14.54 -1.55
N THR A 237 -1.44 -14.15 -1.51
CA THR A 237 -2.13 -13.70 -2.72
C THR A 237 -1.48 -12.47 -3.33
N LEU A 238 -1.03 -11.50 -2.52
CA LEU A 238 -0.35 -10.31 -3.01
C LEU A 238 0.99 -10.61 -3.69
N LEU A 239 1.77 -11.56 -3.16
CA LEU A 239 2.97 -12.07 -3.84
C LEU A 239 2.66 -12.69 -5.20
N GLU A 240 1.48 -13.30 -5.35
CA GLU A 240 1.08 -13.94 -6.59
C GLU A 240 0.51 -12.93 -7.60
N ILE A 241 -0.37 -12.01 -7.17
CA ILE A 241 -1.05 -11.09 -8.10
C ILE A 241 -0.23 -9.86 -8.48
N ALA A 242 0.78 -9.50 -7.69
CA ALA A 242 1.64 -8.34 -7.91
C ALA A 242 3.12 -8.63 -7.62
N PRO A 243 3.73 -9.66 -8.25
CA PRO A 243 5.08 -10.14 -7.94
C PRO A 243 6.20 -9.12 -8.21
N HIS A 244 5.95 -8.11 -9.04
CA HIS A 244 6.90 -7.02 -9.29
C HIS A 244 6.95 -6.03 -8.11
N ILE A 245 5.79 -5.76 -7.49
CA ILE A 245 5.63 -4.78 -6.41
C ILE A 245 5.86 -5.41 -5.04
N VAL A 246 5.35 -6.63 -4.83
CA VAL A 246 5.37 -7.34 -3.56
C VAL A 246 6.34 -8.50 -3.64
N HIS A 247 7.32 -8.53 -2.73
CA HIS A 247 8.33 -9.58 -2.69
C HIS A 247 8.66 -10.02 -1.26
N PRO A 248 9.20 -11.24 -1.08
CA PRO A 248 9.63 -11.70 0.24
C PRO A 248 10.84 -10.91 0.75
N GLN A 249 10.83 -10.58 2.04
CA GLN A 249 11.92 -9.94 2.76
C GLN A 249 12.31 -10.80 3.96
N ALA A 250 13.61 -11.11 4.06
CA ALA A 250 14.18 -11.71 5.26
C ALA A 250 14.29 -10.65 6.36
N ILE A 251 13.75 -10.94 7.54
CA ILE A 251 13.80 -10.06 8.71
C ILE A 251 14.56 -10.78 9.83
N LEU A 252 15.65 -10.16 10.25
CA LEU A 252 16.53 -10.60 11.32
C LEU A 252 16.09 -9.99 12.65
N LEU A 253 15.93 -10.85 13.64
CA LEU A 253 15.70 -10.50 15.03
C LEU A 253 16.98 -10.82 15.83
N PRO A 254 17.79 -9.82 16.19
CA PRO A 254 18.95 -10.04 17.04
C PRO A 254 18.50 -10.30 18.48
N VAL A 255 19.10 -11.32 19.12
CA VAL A 255 18.72 -11.74 20.46
C VAL A 255 19.91 -11.81 21.40
N TYR A 256 19.77 -11.21 22.57
CA TYR A 256 20.83 -11.03 23.57
C TYR A 256 20.65 -11.91 24.82
N SER A 257 19.55 -12.68 24.87
CA SER A 257 19.19 -13.60 25.96
C SER A 257 18.89 -14.99 25.41
N PHE A 258 19.38 -16.04 26.09
CA PHE A 258 19.14 -17.42 25.67
C PHE A 258 17.65 -17.81 25.72
N PHE A 259 16.92 -17.35 26.75
CA PHE A 259 15.49 -17.63 26.88
C PHE A 259 14.67 -16.94 25.81
N ASP A 260 15.03 -15.70 25.48
CA ASP A 260 14.39 -14.93 24.42
C ASP A 260 14.66 -15.61 23.06
N ALA A 261 15.84 -16.19 22.87
CA ALA A 261 16.17 -16.90 21.64
C ALA A 261 15.26 -18.12 21.43
N VAL A 262 15.01 -18.90 22.49
CA VAL A 262 14.06 -20.03 22.43
C VAL A 262 12.63 -19.52 22.20
N TYR A 263 12.20 -18.50 22.95
CA TYR A 263 10.84 -17.95 22.88
C TYR A 263 10.52 -17.39 21.50
N TYR A 264 11.36 -16.49 20.98
CA TYR A 264 11.14 -15.87 19.68
C TYR A 264 11.30 -16.87 18.53
N TYR A 265 12.20 -17.84 18.66
CA TYR A 265 12.34 -18.89 17.63
C TYR A 265 11.07 -19.74 17.57
N ALA A 266 10.54 -20.17 18.71
CA ALA A 266 9.28 -20.90 18.78
C ALA A 266 8.12 -20.09 18.18
N GLY A 267 8.00 -18.81 18.55
CA GLY A 267 6.98 -17.91 18.00
C GLY A 267 7.08 -17.75 16.48
N ALA A 268 8.28 -17.54 15.95
CA ALA A 268 8.53 -17.41 14.52
C ALA A 268 8.32 -18.73 13.75
N VAL A 269 8.61 -19.88 14.36
CA VAL A 269 8.25 -21.21 13.81
C VAL A 269 6.74 -21.39 13.77
N CYS A 270 6.02 -21.08 14.85
CA CYS A 270 4.55 -21.13 14.88
C CYS A 270 3.94 -20.22 13.80
N TYR A 271 4.49 -19.02 13.63
CA TYR A 271 4.05 -18.06 12.61
C TYR A 271 4.22 -18.61 11.19
N ASN A 272 5.38 -19.18 10.87
CA ASN A 272 5.63 -19.76 9.55
C ASN A 272 4.82 -21.04 9.32
N LEU A 273 4.66 -21.89 10.34
CA LEU A 273 3.82 -23.08 10.27
C LEU A 273 2.37 -22.72 10.02
N LEU A 274 1.84 -21.70 10.71
CA LEU A 274 0.49 -21.20 10.49
C LEU A 274 0.31 -20.76 9.03
N ALA A 275 1.22 -19.94 8.51
CA ALA A 275 1.18 -19.49 7.11
C ALA A 275 1.18 -20.66 6.10
N ARG A 276 2.01 -21.68 6.33
CA ARG A 276 2.07 -22.87 5.49
C ARG A 276 0.79 -23.70 5.56
N LEU A 277 0.27 -23.94 6.76
CA LEU A 277 -0.90 -24.79 6.97
C LEU A 277 -2.21 -24.13 6.52
N THR A 278 -2.37 -22.83 6.74
CA THR A 278 -3.65 -22.14 6.44
C THR A 278 -3.73 -21.60 5.03
N SER A 279 -2.59 -21.22 4.45
CA SER A 279 -2.55 -20.48 3.19
C SER A 279 -1.77 -21.23 2.10
N GLY A 280 -1.00 -22.26 2.46
CA GLY A 280 -0.08 -22.92 1.54
C GLY A 280 1.09 -22.01 1.12
N ASP A 281 1.47 -21.06 1.97
CA ASP A 281 2.59 -20.14 1.75
C ASP A 281 3.90 -20.92 1.55
N ARG A 282 4.74 -20.49 0.61
CA ARG A 282 6.01 -21.13 0.25
C ARG A 282 7.23 -20.30 0.64
N MET A 283 7.07 -19.25 1.44
CA MET A 283 8.21 -18.49 1.98
C MET A 283 9.25 -19.41 2.67
N PRO A 284 10.54 -19.03 2.64
CA PRO A 284 11.59 -19.79 3.31
C PRO A 284 11.26 -19.96 4.80
N PHE A 285 11.58 -21.15 5.33
CA PHE A 285 11.29 -21.50 6.71
C PHE A 285 12.15 -20.68 7.68
N THR A 286 11.61 -20.43 8.88
CA THR A 286 12.32 -19.72 9.95
C THR A 286 13.65 -20.40 10.28
N ARG A 287 14.72 -19.61 10.47
CA ARG A 287 16.06 -20.10 10.81
C ARG A 287 16.59 -19.41 12.06
N ILE A 288 17.39 -20.13 12.82
CA ILE A 288 18.24 -19.54 13.87
C ILE A 288 19.69 -19.51 13.36
N LEU A 289 20.35 -18.38 13.59
CA LEU A 289 21.72 -18.12 13.23
C LEU A 289 22.57 -18.03 14.50
N SER A 290 23.79 -18.56 14.45
CA SER A 290 24.78 -18.31 15.49
C SER A 290 25.18 -16.82 15.50
N PRO A 291 25.78 -16.31 16.60
CA PRO A 291 26.28 -14.93 16.63
C PRO A 291 27.17 -14.58 15.43
N THR A 292 28.10 -15.47 15.07
CA THR A 292 28.98 -15.28 13.91
C THR A 292 28.21 -15.14 12.60
N ARG A 293 27.28 -16.06 12.32
CA ARG A 293 26.43 -15.99 11.11
C ARG A 293 25.49 -14.79 11.11
N THR A 294 25.08 -14.33 12.28
CA THR A 294 24.24 -13.14 12.45
C THR A 294 25.03 -11.89 12.06
N LEU A 295 26.27 -11.77 12.52
CA LEU A 295 27.17 -10.66 12.14
C LEU A 295 27.59 -10.74 10.67
N GLU A 296 27.72 -11.93 10.08
CA GLU A 296 27.92 -12.07 8.62
C GLU A 296 26.71 -11.55 7.83
N ALA A 297 25.49 -11.80 8.30
CA ALA A 297 24.26 -11.36 7.63
C ALA A 297 23.97 -9.86 7.85
N PHE A 298 24.36 -9.31 8.99
CA PHE A 298 24.16 -7.91 9.37
C PHE A 298 25.43 -7.36 10.06
N PRO A 299 26.46 -6.97 9.29
CA PRO A 299 27.80 -6.62 9.83
C PRO A 299 27.85 -5.36 10.70
N SER A 300 26.91 -4.45 10.48
CA SER A 300 26.75 -3.21 11.27
C SER A 300 26.15 -3.46 12.66
N LEU A 301 25.71 -4.69 12.95
CA LEU A 301 25.12 -5.06 14.24
C LEU A 301 26.20 -5.09 15.35
N SER A 302 25.83 -4.64 16.55
CA SER A 302 26.65 -4.76 17.75
C SER A 302 26.83 -6.23 18.15
N ALA A 303 28.09 -6.64 18.27
CA ALA A 303 28.46 -7.98 18.77
C ALA A 303 28.31 -8.11 20.30
N GLU A 304 28.21 -7.01 21.02
CA GLU A 304 28.20 -7.01 22.49
C GLU A 304 26.95 -7.73 23.03
N GLY A 305 27.16 -8.87 23.70
CA GLY A 305 26.08 -9.65 24.30
C GLY A 305 25.21 -10.45 23.33
N LEU A 306 25.48 -10.42 22.02
CA LEU A 306 24.69 -11.13 21.01
C LEU A 306 24.75 -12.65 21.22
N ARG A 307 23.58 -13.30 21.30
CA ARG A 307 23.45 -14.74 21.56
C ARG A 307 22.97 -15.53 20.35
N ALA A 308 22.08 -14.96 19.55
CA ALA A 308 21.57 -15.56 18.32
C ALA A 308 20.93 -14.51 17.42
N GLY A 309 20.70 -14.86 16.16
CA GLY A 309 19.83 -14.14 15.24
C GLY A 309 18.70 -15.04 14.79
N ILE A 310 17.46 -14.60 14.85
CA ILE A 310 16.31 -15.36 14.31
C ILE A 310 15.89 -14.71 13.00
N VAL A 311 15.88 -15.47 11.93
CA VAL A 311 15.46 -15.00 10.61
C VAL A 311 14.09 -15.60 10.29
N TYR A 312 13.13 -14.73 10.04
CA TYR A 312 11.82 -15.10 9.48
C TYR A 312 11.54 -14.26 8.24
N HIS A 313 10.48 -14.58 7.51
CA HIS A 313 10.12 -13.89 6.28
C HIS A 313 8.73 -13.26 6.36
N ASP A 314 8.64 -12.03 5.87
CA ASP A 314 7.40 -11.28 5.61
C ASP A 314 7.45 -10.70 4.18
N GLY A 315 6.37 -10.07 3.74
CA GLY A 315 6.37 -9.35 2.47
C GLY A 315 6.82 -7.91 2.65
N VAL A 316 7.59 -7.38 1.71
CA VAL A 316 7.74 -5.94 1.50
C VAL A 316 6.98 -5.55 0.24
N ASN A 317 6.55 -4.29 0.18
CA ASN A 317 5.86 -3.76 -0.97
C ASN A 317 6.19 -2.30 -1.19
N ASP A 318 5.89 -1.89 -2.41
CA ASP A 318 5.73 -0.49 -2.75
C ASP A 318 4.23 -0.14 -2.69
N ASP A 319 3.81 0.65 -1.68
CA ASP A 319 2.39 0.89 -1.35
C ASP A 319 1.63 1.82 -2.31
N ALA A 320 2.24 2.93 -2.75
CA ALA A 320 1.72 3.78 -3.80
C ALA A 320 1.66 3.08 -5.17
N ARG A 321 2.66 2.28 -5.61
CA ARG A 321 2.55 1.47 -6.85
C ARG A 321 1.51 0.39 -6.68
N LEU A 322 1.44 -0.28 -5.52
CA LEU A 322 0.38 -1.27 -5.26
C LEU A 322 -1.01 -0.63 -5.45
N THR A 323 -1.19 0.58 -4.91
CA THR A 323 -2.44 1.33 -5.01
C THR A 323 -2.70 1.78 -6.46
N THR A 324 -1.72 2.40 -7.11
CA THR A 324 -1.82 2.85 -8.52
C THR A 324 -2.10 1.66 -9.44
N SER A 325 -1.35 0.57 -9.36
CA SER A 325 -1.62 -0.65 -10.14
C SER A 325 -3.01 -1.22 -9.87
N THR A 326 -3.53 -1.12 -8.64
CA THR A 326 -4.92 -1.50 -8.35
C THR A 326 -5.92 -0.59 -9.06
N VAL A 327 -5.70 0.73 -9.06
CA VAL A 327 -6.52 1.71 -9.82
C VAL A 327 -6.46 1.45 -11.32
N LEU A 328 -5.26 1.25 -11.88
CA LEU A 328 -5.08 0.96 -13.30
C LEU A 328 -5.74 -0.36 -13.69
N THR A 329 -5.71 -1.36 -12.80
CA THR A 329 -6.43 -2.61 -13.01
C THR A 329 -7.94 -2.38 -13.02
N ALA A 330 -8.49 -1.60 -12.09
CA ALA A 330 -9.91 -1.24 -12.08
C ALA A 330 -10.32 -0.52 -13.37
N ALA A 331 -9.52 0.45 -13.82
CA ALA A 331 -9.71 1.16 -15.08
C ALA A 331 -9.66 0.21 -16.28
N SER A 332 -8.79 -0.81 -16.25
CA SER A 332 -8.74 -1.84 -17.30
C SER A 332 -10.02 -2.68 -17.36
N TYR A 333 -10.75 -2.82 -16.25
CA TYR A 333 -12.08 -3.45 -16.22
C TYR A 333 -13.23 -2.47 -16.54
N GLY A 334 -12.91 -1.23 -16.92
CA GLY A 334 -13.89 -0.23 -17.34
C GLY A 334 -14.37 0.72 -16.25
N ALA A 335 -13.80 0.70 -15.05
CA ALA A 335 -14.09 1.71 -14.03
C ALA A 335 -13.68 3.11 -14.53
N THR A 336 -14.54 4.11 -14.29
CA THR A 336 -14.15 5.52 -14.46
C THR A 336 -13.34 5.94 -13.26
N VAL A 337 -12.07 6.31 -13.46
CA VAL A 337 -11.16 6.68 -12.36
C VAL A 337 -10.65 8.09 -12.56
N VAL A 338 -10.81 8.96 -11.55
CA VAL A 338 -10.35 10.35 -11.63
C VAL A 338 -9.64 10.78 -10.34
N ASN A 339 -8.41 11.26 -10.50
CA ASN A 339 -7.68 11.99 -9.47
C ASN A 339 -7.84 13.51 -9.67
N HIS A 340 -7.49 14.28 -8.65
CA HIS A 340 -7.64 15.72 -8.56
C HIS A 340 -9.10 16.18 -8.70
N THR A 341 -10.04 15.36 -8.22
CA THR A 341 -11.49 15.59 -8.24
C THR A 341 -12.06 15.39 -6.85
N GLU A 342 -12.48 16.48 -6.21
CA GLU A 342 -12.94 16.48 -4.82
C GLU A 342 -14.46 16.27 -4.73
N VAL A 343 -14.91 15.38 -3.85
CA VAL A 343 -16.32 15.36 -3.45
C VAL A 343 -16.54 16.46 -2.41
N VAL A 344 -17.36 17.44 -2.77
CA VAL A 344 -17.66 18.63 -1.95
C VAL A 344 -19.06 18.56 -1.31
N GLY A 345 -19.92 17.66 -1.78
CA GLY A 345 -21.28 17.46 -1.26
C GLY A 345 -21.85 16.09 -1.61
N LEU A 346 -22.90 15.69 -0.89
CA LEU A 346 -23.70 14.50 -1.20
C LEU A 346 -25.06 14.92 -1.75
N VAL A 347 -25.52 14.24 -2.80
CA VAL A 347 -26.86 14.43 -3.32
C VAL A 347 -27.80 13.49 -2.58
N GLN A 348 -28.80 14.06 -1.91
CA GLN A 348 -29.77 13.31 -1.14
C GLN A 348 -31.20 13.62 -1.60
N VAL A 349 -32.05 12.61 -1.67
CA VAL A 349 -33.46 12.73 -2.03
C VAL A 349 -34.35 12.11 -0.95
N PRO A 350 -35.59 12.59 -0.74
CA PRO A 350 -36.54 11.93 0.16
C PRO A 350 -36.83 10.48 -0.28
N GLU A 351 -36.84 9.55 0.68
CA GLU A 351 -37.12 8.14 0.47
C GLU A 351 -38.54 7.96 -0.10
N GLY A 352 -38.66 7.36 -1.29
CA GLY A 352 -39.93 7.18 -2.02
C GLY A 352 -40.22 8.22 -3.11
N ALA A 353 -39.41 9.27 -3.24
CA ALA A 353 -39.45 10.14 -4.42
C ALA A 353 -38.90 9.37 -5.65
N ALA A 354 -39.60 9.40 -6.78
CA ALA A 354 -39.12 8.79 -8.01
C ALA A 354 -37.79 9.45 -8.43
N ALA A 355 -36.75 8.65 -8.68
CA ALA A 355 -35.51 9.11 -9.26
C ALA A 355 -35.80 9.61 -10.69
N GLY A 356 -36.08 10.90 -10.82
CA GLY A 356 -36.45 11.51 -12.08
C GLY A 356 -36.65 13.00 -11.91
N THR A 357 -35.77 13.78 -12.52
CA THR A 357 -35.86 15.24 -12.72
C THR A 357 -35.77 16.07 -11.44
N THR A 358 -34.56 16.20 -10.88
CA THR A 358 -34.18 17.49 -10.31
C THR A 358 -33.52 18.30 -11.42
N ASP A 359 -34.24 19.32 -11.89
CA ASP A 359 -33.70 20.30 -12.82
C ASP A 359 -32.50 21.00 -12.13
N PRO A 360 -31.27 20.90 -12.68
CA PRO A 360 -30.08 21.48 -12.07
C PRO A 360 -30.17 23.01 -11.89
N ALA A 361 -31.11 23.67 -12.56
CA ALA A 361 -31.34 25.11 -12.43
C ALA A 361 -32.18 25.52 -11.21
N ALA A 362 -32.87 24.59 -10.53
CA ALA A 362 -33.80 24.94 -9.45
C ALA A 362 -33.14 25.08 -8.05
N ALA A 363 -31.91 24.58 -7.87
CA ALA A 363 -31.20 24.65 -6.60
C ALA A 363 -30.52 26.01 -6.30
N ASP A 364 -30.51 26.93 -7.27
CA ASP A 364 -29.79 28.22 -7.19
C ASP A 364 -30.64 29.38 -6.59
N SER A 365 -31.93 29.15 -6.29
CA SER A 365 -32.84 30.23 -5.88
C SER A 365 -33.06 30.40 -4.37
N THR A 366 -32.46 29.57 -3.50
CA THR A 366 -32.69 29.62 -2.04
C THR A 366 -31.45 29.89 -1.18
N ARG A 367 -30.31 30.30 -1.76
CA ARG A 367 -29.07 30.60 -1.00
C ARG A 367 -28.52 32.02 -1.17
N HIS A 368 -29.36 33.01 -1.44
CA HIS A 368 -28.97 34.42 -1.33
C HIS A 368 -29.99 35.23 -0.52
N SER A 369 -29.80 35.27 0.79
CA SER A 369 -29.83 36.49 1.63
C SER A 369 -29.75 36.12 3.12
N ASP A 370 -29.07 36.99 3.86
CA ASP A 370 -29.05 37.13 5.32
C ASP A 370 -28.10 36.24 6.14
N ALA A 371 -26.82 36.62 6.07
CA ALA A 371 -25.94 36.62 7.22
C ALA A 371 -26.47 37.64 8.26
N GLY A 372 -27.18 37.14 9.28
CA GLY A 372 -27.61 37.93 10.43
C GLY A 372 -27.48 37.09 11.69
N SER A 373 -26.55 37.46 12.56
CA SER A 373 -26.36 36.80 13.86
C SER A 373 -27.66 36.83 14.67
N LEU A 374 -28.14 35.69 15.15
CA LEU A 374 -29.19 35.65 16.16
C LEU A 374 -28.70 34.89 17.39
N VAL A 375 -28.27 35.68 18.37
CA VAL A 375 -28.09 35.28 19.76
C VAL A 375 -29.46 34.93 20.32
N ILE A 376 -29.67 33.69 20.78
CA ILE A 376 -30.86 33.33 21.56
C ILE A 376 -30.48 33.30 23.04
N GLN A 377 -30.86 34.37 23.75
CA GLN A 377 -30.97 34.38 25.21
C GLN A 377 -32.23 33.61 25.63
N GLY A 378 -32.12 32.84 26.71
CA GLY A 378 -33.22 32.05 27.25
C GLY A 378 -34.18 32.85 28.13
N SER A 379 -35.42 32.37 28.21
CA SER A 379 -36.30 32.49 29.38
C SER A 379 -37.53 31.58 29.24
N GLY A 380 -37.74 30.70 30.23
CA GLY A 380 -39.02 30.51 30.94
C GLY A 380 -40.20 29.80 30.27
N ASP A 381 -40.41 28.55 30.71
CA ASP A 381 -41.66 27.88 31.12
C ASP A 381 -42.82 27.56 30.14
N ALA A 382 -42.92 26.25 29.90
CA ALA A 382 -44.09 25.37 30.05
C ALA A 382 -45.43 25.69 29.37
N ALA A 383 -45.74 24.92 28.32
CA ALA A 383 -46.99 24.15 28.23
C ALA A 383 -46.85 23.05 27.17
N ALA A 384 -46.90 21.80 27.61
CA ALA A 384 -47.00 20.63 26.74
C ALA A 384 -48.39 20.58 26.09
N SER A 385 -48.44 20.50 24.76
CA SER A 385 -49.60 19.93 24.07
C SER A 385 -49.16 19.27 22.77
N ALA A 386 -49.63 18.04 22.59
CA ALA A 386 -49.40 17.11 21.50
C ALA A 386 -49.26 17.77 20.12
N ALA A 387 -48.04 17.77 19.59
CA ALA A 387 -47.78 17.87 18.16
C ALA A 387 -47.44 16.47 17.65
N ALA A 388 -48.23 15.99 16.69
CA ALA A 388 -48.01 14.72 16.03
C ALA A 388 -46.58 14.65 15.49
N ASP A 389 -45.95 13.50 15.73
CA ASP A 389 -44.61 13.11 15.32
C ASP A 389 -44.55 12.99 13.78
N THR A 390 -44.44 14.13 13.08
CA THR A 390 -44.03 14.12 11.67
C THR A 390 -42.51 14.04 11.64
N ALA A 391 -41.98 12.83 11.84
CA ALA A 391 -40.58 12.53 11.61
C ALA A 391 -40.20 13.05 10.20
N ALA A 392 -39.15 13.87 10.11
CA ALA A 392 -38.66 14.38 8.84
C ALA A 392 -38.46 13.21 7.85
N PRO A 393 -38.78 13.41 6.56
CA PRO A 393 -38.65 12.34 5.57
C PRO A 393 -37.22 11.81 5.59
N ARG A 394 -37.07 10.48 5.64
CA ARG A 394 -35.77 9.84 5.53
C ARG A 394 -35.14 10.24 4.20
N MET A 395 -33.92 10.76 4.26
CA MET A 395 -33.16 11.12 3.07
C MET A 395 -32.38 9.90 2.59
N ARG A 396 -32.18 9.74 1.28
CA ARG A 396 -31.35 8.71 0.66
C ARG A 396 -30.28 9.37 -0.20
N THR A 397 -29.03 8.96 -0.03
CA THR A 397 -27.91 9.40 -0.87
C THR A 397 -27.99 8.76 -2.26
N THR A 398 -28.02 9.56 -3.32
CA THR A 398 -28.15 9.13 -4.73
C THR A 398 -27.04 9.66 -5.63
N GLY A 399 -26.05 10.34 -5.08
CA GLY A 399 -24.98 10.91 -5.88
C GLY A 399 -24.05 11.79 -5.06
N VAL A 400 -23.15 12.47 -5.76
CA VAL A 400 -22.15 13.36 -5.19
C VAL A 400 -22.03 14.64 -6.01
N GLU A 401 -21.74 15.74 -5.34
CA GLU A 401 -21.26 16.97 -5.99
C GLU A 401 -19.74 16.94 -5.99
N VAL A 402 -19.14 17.13 -7.16
CA VAL A 402 -17.68 17.09 -7.34
C VAL A 402 -17.12 18.42 -7.82
N ARG A 403 -15.86 18.67 -7.48
CA ARG A 403 -15.04 19.78 -7.98
C ARG A 403 -13.75 19.25 -8.60
N ASP A 404 -13.55 19.48 -9.88
CA ASP A 404 -12.25 19.24 -10.52
C ASP A 404 -11.26 20.30 -10.05
N ARG A 405 -10.26 19.91 -9.27
CA ARG A 405 -9.29 20.83 -8.66
C ARG A 405 -8.31 21.41 -9.68
N LEU A 406 -8.18 20.80 -10.86
CA LEU A 406 -7.32 21.31 -11.93
C LEU A 406 -7.99 22.45 -12.70
N THR A 407 -9.32 22.42 -12.83
CA THR A 407 -10.08 23.40 -13.64
C THR A 407 -11.00 24.31 -12.80
N GLY A 408 -11.29 23.94 -11.55
CA GLY A 408 -12.23 24.61 -10.66
C GLY A 408 -13.70 24.29 -10.94
N GLN A 409 -14.01 23.54 -12.00
CA GLN A 409 -15.40 23.24 -12.39
C GLN A 409 -16.09 22.32 -11.39
N THR A 410 -17.36 22.62 -11.09
CA THR A 410 -18.23 21.81 -10.24
C THR A 410 -19.40 21.23 -11.02
N PHE A 411 -19.76 19.98 -10.73
CA PHE A 411 -20.91 19.31 -11.32
C PHE A 411 -21.36 18.13 -10.45
N THR A 412 -22.52 17.56 -10.77
CA THR A 412 -23.12 16.45 -10.02
C THR A 412 -22.94 15.13 -10.76
N VAL A 413 -22.70 14.05 -10.00
CA VAL A 413 -22.61 12.68 -10.50
C VAL A 413 -23.61 11.81 -9.76
N GLN A 414 -24.49 11.12 -10.50
CA GLN A 414 -25.54 10.26 -9.92
C GLN A 414 -25.09 8.81 -9.81
N ALA A 415 -25.58 8.12 -8.78
CA ALA A 415 -25.40 6.68 -8.60
C ALA A 415 -26.48 6.01 -7.75
N LYS A 416 -26.68 4.71 -7.95
CA LYS A 416 -27.56 3.90 -7.10
C LYS A 416 -27.09 3.81 -5.66
N GLY A 417 -25.78 3.89 -5.45
CA GLY A 417 -25.13 3.82 -4.14
C GLY A 417 -23.78 4.53 -4.08
N VAL A 418 -23.41 4.96 -2.87
CA VAL A 418 -22.16 5.68 -2.59
C VAL A 418 -21.42 4.99 -1.44
N ILE A 419 -20.12 4.74 -1.64
CA ILE A 419 -19.21 4.24 -0.59
C ILE A 419 -18.16 5.31 -0.28
N ASN A 420 -18.06 5.66 0.99
CA ASN A 420 -17.00 6.45 1.59
C ASN A 420 -15.82 5.55 2.02
N ALA A 421 -14.70 5.64 1.30
CA ALA A 421 -13.46 4.89 1.56
C ALA A 421 -12.27 5.86 1.78
N THR A 422 -12.52 7.02 2.39
CA THR A 422 -11.57 8.13 2.51
C THR A 422 -10.57 8.03 3.67
N GLY A 423 -10.44 6.84 4.29
CA GLY A 423 -9.43 6.57 5.32
C GLY A 423 -9.47 7.55 6.50
N PRO A 424 -8.41 8.34 6.77
CA PRO A 424 -8.41 9.31 7.86
C PRO A 424 -9.38 10.49 7.65
N PHE A 425 -10.00 10.60 6.48
CA PHE A 425 -11.03 11.61 6.18
C PHE A 425 -12.46 11.06 6.22
N SER A 426 -12.66 9.81 6.70
CA SER A 426 -13.99 9.19 6.74
C SER A 426 -15.04 10.05 7.45
N ASP A 427 -14.67 10.68 8.57
CA ASP A 427 -15.60 11.54 9.32
C ASP A 427 -15.96 12.83 8.59
N THR A 428 -15.09 13.34 7.70
CA THR A 428 -15.39 14.50 6.86
C THR A 428 -16.56 14.20 5.92
N ILE A 429 -16.52 13.07 5.22
CA ILE A 429 -17.61 12.67 4.31
C ILE A 429 -18.87 12.26 5.09
N ARG A 430 -18.73 11.62 6.26
CA ARG A 430 -19.89 11.30 7.13
C ARG A 430 -20.62 12.55 7.61
N ARG A 431 -19.92 13.67 7.82
CA ARG A 431 -20.55 14.94 8.18
C ARG A 431 -21.22 15.66 7.02
N LEU A 432 -20.83 15.37 5.78
CA LEU A 432 -21.61 15.78 4.60
C LEU A 432 -22.95 15.03 4.52
N ASP A 433 -23.00 13.82 5.07
CA ASP A 433 -24.21 12.99 5.12
C ASP A 433 -25.16 13.38 6.26
N ASP A 434 -24.61 13.51 7.46
CA ASP A 434 -25.30 13.97 8.66
C ASP A 434 -24.33 14.83 9.50
N PRO A 435 -24.53 16.16 9.58
CA PRO A 435 -23.69 17.06 10.37
C PRO A 435 -23.60 16.68 11.86
N ALA A 436 -24.58 15.96 12.40
CA ALA A 436 -24.59 15.48 13.79
C ALA A 436 -23.83 14.15 13.99
N SER A 437 -23.26 13.58 12.92
CA SER A 437 -22.50 12.33 12.96
C SER A 437 -21.37 12.38 13.99
N ARG A 438 -21.41 11.47 14.97
CA ARG A 438 -20.31 11.29 15.93
C ARG A 438 -19.06 10.74 15.24
N PRO A 439 -17.87 11.28 15.54
CA PRO A 439 -16.62 10.84 14.92
C PRO A 439 -16.26 9.41 15.34
N ILE A 440 -15.90 8.58 14.36
CA ILE A 440 -15.44 7.20 14.60
C ILE A 440 -13.92 7.09 14.61
N LEU A 441 -13.22 8.07 14.05
CA LEU A 441 -11.78 8.04 13.92
C LEU A 441 -11.06 8.39 15.23
N VAL A 442 -9.97 7.66 15.47
CA VAL A 442 -9.00 7.87 16.53
C VAL A 442 -7.62 7.99 15.87
N PRO A 443 -7.28 9.15 15.29
CA PRO A 443 -6.09 9.29 14.47
C PRO A 443 -4.81 9.16 15.32
N SER A 444 -3.84 8.44 14.78
CA SER A 444 -2.47 8.33 15.33
C SER A 444 -1.46 8.61 14.23
N GLN A 445 -0.45 9.41 14.55
CA GLN A 445 0.69 9.68 13.69
C GLN A 445 1.69 8.53 13.77
N GLY A 446 2.16 8.10 12.61
CA GLY A 446 3.37 7.31 12.49
C GLY A 446 4.33 8.02 11.57
N ILE A 447 5.58 8.16 12.00
CA ILE A 447 6.65 8.66 11.15
C ILE A 447 7.60 7.55 10.73
N HIS A 448 8.38 7.85 9.70
CA HIS A 448 9.51 7.06 9.27
C HIS A 448 10.66 7.97 8.85
N VAL A 449 11.87 7.46 9.02
CA VAL A 449 13.13 8.13 8.71
C VAL A 449 13.90 7.29 7.70
N VAL A 450 14.47 7.92 6.68
CA VAL A 450 15.33 7.25 5.70
C VAL A 450 16.79 7.60 5.93
N LEU A 451 17.61 6.56 6.00
CA LEU A 451 19.05 6.63 6.24
C LEU A 451 19.83 6.05 5.04
N PRO A 452 21.08 6.48 4.83
CA PRO A 452 21.97 5.90 3.82
C PRO A 452 22.22 4.41 4.07
N ALA A 453 22.21 3.61 2.99
CA ALA A 453 22.42 2.16 3.08
C ALA A 453 23.83 1.76 3.56
N HIS A 454 24.84 2.61 3.34
CA HIS A 454 26.22 2.32 3.76
C HIS A 454 26.37 2.25 5.30
N LEU A 455 25.52 2.96 6.06
CA LEU A 455 25.50 2.88 7.53
C LEU A 455 25.13 1.47 8.03
N PHE A 456 24.46 0.70 7.18
CA PHE A 456 24.06 -0.68 7.44
C PHE A 456 24.83 -1.68 6.58
N GLU A 457 25.96 -1.25 6.00
CA GLU A 457 26.82 -2.03 5.10
C GLU A 457 26.06 -2.71 3.95
N HIS A 458 25.02 -2.04 3.44
CA HIS A 458 24.15 -2.52 2.37
C HIS A 458 23.51 -3.90 2.66
N SER A 459 23.23 -4.21 3.93
CA SER A 459 22.56 -5.47 4.30
C SER A 459 21.23 -5.63 3.57
N THR A 460 21.02 -6.83 3.04
CA THR A 460 19.75 -7.21 2.39
C THR A 460 18.72 -7.73 3.39
N PHE A 461 19.08 -7.87 4.67
CA PHE A 461 18.17 -8.25 5.74
C PHE A 461 17.49 -7.01 6.32
N GLY A 462 16.19 -7.11 6.59
CA GLY A 462 15.54 -6.20 7.53
C GLY A 462 15.93 -6.56 8.96
N LEU A 463 15.81 -5.61 9.89
CA LEU A 463 15.99 -5.81 11.32
C LEU A 463 14.70 -5.43 12.06
N LEU A 464 14.37 -6.21 13.09
CA LEU A 464 13.22 -6.01 13.96
C LEU A 464 13.68 -5.82 15.41
N ASP A 465 13.28 -4.71 16.03
CA ASP A 465 13.26 -4.56 17.48
C ASP A 465 11.85 -4.88 18.02
N PRO A 466 11.67 -6.00 18.73
CA PRO A 466 10.38 -6.43 19.24
C PRO A 466 10.00 -5.76 20.56
N ALA A 467 10.91 -5.06 21.24
CA ALA A 467 10.75 -4.59 22.61
C ALA A 467 11.57 -3.32 22.87
N THR A 468 11.10 -2.18 22.35
CA THR A 468 11.65 -0.86 22.70
C THR A 468 11.35 -0.52 24.17
N SER A 469 12.00 0.52 24.71
CA SER A 469 11.83 1.01 26.09
C SER A 469 10.39 1.36 26.50
N ASP A 470 9.47 1.49 25.54
CA ASP A 470 8.05 1.78 25.73
C ASP A 470 7.12 0.75 25.04
N ASN A 471 7.61 -0.45 24.74
CA ASN A 471 6.87 -1.53 24.07
C ASN A 471 6.35 -1.21 22.65
N ARG A 472 6.92 -0.21 21.98
CA ARG A 472 6.80 -0.03 20.52
C ARG A 472 7.70 -1.03 19.78
N VAL A 473 7.52 -1.07 18.47
CA VAL A 473 8.25 -1.96 17.57
C VAL A 473 8.87 -1.09 16.48
N VAL A 474 10.17 -1.27 16.25
CA VAL A 474 10.90 -0.58 15.19
C VAL A 474 11.38 -1.60 14.18
N PHE A 475 11.10 -1.32 12.92
CA PHE A 475 11.65 -2.00 11.76
C PHE A 475 12.72 -1.12 11.14
N VAL A 476 13.80 -1.77 10.73
CA VAL A 476 14.87 -1.21 9.90
C VAL A 476 14.90 -2.04 8.64
N LEU A 477 14.53 -1.47 7.50
CA LEU A 477 14.30 -2.23 6.26
C LEU A 477 15.16 -1.68 5.12
N PRO A 478 15.85 -2.52 4.33
CA PRO A 478 16.40 -2.06 3.07
C PRO A 478 15.24 -1.61 2.15
N TRP A 479 15.35 -0.40 1.61
CA TRP A 479 14.28 0.20 0.79
C TRP A 479 14.85 1.18 -0.23
N ALA A 480 14.64 0.89 -1.52
CA ALA A 480 15.02 1.75 -2.65
C ALA A 480 16.48 2.28 -2.58
N GLY A 481 17.45 1.37 -2.37
CA GLY A 481 18.87 1.74 -2.25
C GLY A 481 19.25 2.47 -0.96
N SER A 482 18.29 2.67 -0.06
CA SER A 482 18.46 3.30 1.26
C SER A 482 17.94 2.36 2.37
N VAL A 483 17.89 2.86 3.61
CA VAL A 483 17.36 2.11 4.75
C VAL A 483 16.23 2.89 5.42
N LEU A 484 15.08 2.24 5.54
CA LEU A 484 13.87 2.76 6.15
C LEU A 484 13.78 2.35 7.62
N CYS A 485 13.71 3.33 8.52
CA CYS A 485 13.55 3.12 9.96
C CYS A 485 12.18 3.65 10.44
N GLY A 486 11.45 2.84 11.20
CA GLY A 486 10.18 3.26 11.80
C GLY A 486 9.40 2.13 12.48
N THR A 487 8.35 2.42 13.23
CA THR A 487 7.57 3.67 13.21
C THR A 487 7.12 4.09 14.61
N THR A 488 6.73 5.35 14.76
CA THR A 488 6.15 5.92 15.99
C THR A 488 4.64 5.67 16.08
N ASP A 489 4.06 5.91 17.26
CA ASP A 489 2.61 5.86 17.51
C ASP A 489 2.25 7.03 18.42
N THR A 490 2.04 8.20 17.82
CA THR A 490 1.82 9.44 18.56
C THR A 490 0.37 9.90 18.33
N PRO A 491 -0.49 9.96 19.36
CA PRO A 491 -1.86 10.44 19.20
C PRO A 491 -1.91 11.81 18.55
N LEU A 492 -2.87 12.02 17.65
CA LEU A 492 -3.12 13.31 17.00
C LEU A 492 -4.43 13.90 17.52
N PRO A 493 -4.46 15.22 17.83
CA PRO A 493 -5.72 15.92 18.01
C PRO A 493 -6.61 15.73 16.78
N ARG A 494 -7.91 15.49 16.97
CA ARG A 494 -8.84 15.19 15.88
C ARG A 494 -8.87 16.29 14.81
N ALA A 495 -8.93 17.56 15.24
CA ALA A 495 -8.89 18.71 14.34
C ALA A 495 -7.63 18.73 13.45
N ALA A 496 -6.48 18.27 13.95
CA ALA A 496 -5.23 18.18 13.20
C ALA A 496 -5.21 17.06 12.15
N ALA A 497 -5.88 15.94 12.42
CA ALA A 497 -5.98 14.84 11.45
C ALA A 497 -6.95 15.18 10.30
N GLU A 498 -8.06 15.83 10.63
CA GLU A 498 -9.10 16.25 9.69
C GLU A 498 -8.67 17.50 8.88
N ASN A 499 -8.03 18.48 9.52
CA ASN A 499 -7.48 19.67 8.88
C ASN A 499 -6.03 19.48 8.46
N SER A 500 -5.60 18.28 8.09
CA SER A 500 -4.23 18.05 7.65
C SER A 500 -3.80 18.94 6.46
N GLY A 501 -4.72 19.66 5.80
CA GLY A 501 -4.42 20.80 4.92
C GLY A 501 -3.82 22.06 5.58
N ASN A 502 -3.97 22.29 6.88
CA ASN A 502 -3.42 23.44 7.60
C ASN A 502 -2.53 22.99 8.76
N VAL A 503 -1.23 23.15 8.55
CA VAL A 503 -0.11 23.33 9.51
C VAL A 503 -0.41 22.92 10.97
N VAL A 504 0.25 21.85 11.41
CA VAL A 504 0.47 21.61 12.85
C VAL A 504 1.97 21.82 13.12
N GLU A 505 2.21 22.89 13.86
CA GLU A 505 3.46 23.58 14.20
C GLU A 505 4.06 24.50 13.11
N PRO A 506 4.33 25.78 13.46
CA PRO A 506 4.74 26.79 12.50
C PRO A 506 6.16 26.52 12.03
N VAL A 507 6.32 26.29 10.72
CA VAL A 507 7.54 26.73 10.04
C VAL A 507 7.62 28.24 10.25
N GLY A 508 8.74 28.74 10.76
CA GLY A 508 8.89 30.14 11.14
C GLY A 508 8.47 31.09 10.02
N PRO A 509 7.87 32.26 10.36
CA PRO A 509 7.23 33.17 9.40
C PRO A 509 8.14 33.82 8.34
N ALA A 510 9.43 33.47 8.28
CA ALA A 510 10.40 34.08 7.37
C ALA A 510 10.37 33.50 5.93
N ASP A 511 10.12 32.19 5.76
CA ASP A 511 10.19 31.56 4.43
C ASP A 511 8.86 31.58 3.66
N LEU A 512 7.73 31.65 4.39
CA LEU A 512 6.40 31.85 3.83
C LEU A 512 6.15 33.28 3.34
N ALA A 513 6.98 34.25 3.72
CA ALA A 513 6.87 35.64 3.28
C ALA A 513 7.54 35.90 1.92
N ALA A 514 8.48 35.03 1.50
CA ALA A 514 9.18 35.16 0.22
C ALA A 514 8.41 34.52 -0.95
N ALA A 515 7.59 33.51 -0.68
CA ALA A 515 6.56 33.05 -1.60
C ALA A 515 5.29 33.88 -1.32
N GLY A 516 4.98 34.83 -2.19
CA GLY A 516 3.77 35.67 -2.05
C GLY A 516 2.53 34.84 -1.69
N SER A 517 1.54 35.49 -1.08
CA SER A 517 0.32 34.99 -0.42
C SER A 517 -0.62 34.05 -1.23
N GLU A 518 -0.11 33.35 -2.24
CA GLU A 518 -0.77 32.37 -3.10
C GLU A 518 -0.39 30.91 -2.78
N ALA A 519 0.53 30.65 -1.84
CA ALA A 519 0.82 29.29 -1.39
C ALA A 519 -0.38 28.73 -0.61
N GLY A 520 -1.24 27.98 -1.31
CA GLY A 520 -2.35 27.24 -0.72
C GLY A 520 -1.91 26.19 0.32
N PRO A 521 -2.87 25.51 0.96
CA PRO A 521 -2.59 24.43 1.92
C PRO A 521 -1.63 23.37 1.36
N LEU A 522 -0.80 22.76 2.21
CA LEU A 522 0.16 21.73 1.80
C LEU A 522 -0.52 20.64 0.95
N PRO A 523 0.03 20.26 -0.21
CA PRO A 523 -0.53 19.19 -1.04
C PRO A 523 -0.70 17.90 -0.23
N SER A 524 -1.85 17.24 -0.36
CA SER A 524 -2.14 15.97 0.33
C SER A 524 -2.19 16.02 1.86
N GLY A 525 -2.42 17.21 2.43
CA GLY A 525 -2.60 17.37 3.86
C GLY A 525 -1.31 17.12 4.65
N GLY A 526 -0.25 17.85 4.32
CA GLY A 526 1.12 17.62 4.83
C GLY A 526 1.24 17.59 6.35
N LEU A 527 1.20 16.37 6.92
CA LEU A 527 1.67 16.14 8.27
C LEU A 527 3.20 16.25 8.30
N ILE A 528 3.70 17.09 9.19
CA ILE A 528 5.12 17.23 9.47
C ILE A 528 5.47 16.31 10.64
N ALA A 529 6.60 15.62 10.53
CA ALA A 529 7.15 14.82 11.62
C ALA A 529 7.71 15.74 12.71
N ARG A 530 7.41 15.45 13.98
CA ARG A 530 8.02 16.16 15.10
C ARG A 530 9.48 15.74 15.23
N GLU A 531 10.38 16.68 15.47
CA GLU A 531 11.80 16.35 15.68
C GLU A 531 12.01 15.41 16.88
N ALA A 532 11.16 15.48 17.90
CA ALA A 532 11.16 14.52 19.00
C ALA A 532 10.84 13.07 18.56
N ASP A 533 9.96 12.90 17.57
CA ASP A 533 9.65 11.59 16.99
C ASP A 533 10.83 11.09 16.14
N VAL A 534 11.51 11.99 15.40
CA VAL A 534 12.71 11.66 14.61
C VAL A 534 13.83 11.19 15.51
N GLU A 535 14.18 11.96 16.54
CA GLU A 535 15.20 11.59 17.52
C GLU A 535 14.84 10.29 18.25
N TRP A 536 13.56 10.04 18.53
CA TRP A 536 13.15 8.77 19.12
C TRP A 536 13.48 7.59 18.20
N VAL A 537 13.20 7.68 16.89
CA VAL A 537 13.53 6.60 15.93
C VAL A 537 15.04 6.37 15.88
N LEU A 538 15.84 7.44 15.81
CA LEU A 538 17.30 7.33 15.79
C LEU A 538 17.83 6.67 17.09
N ASN A 539 17.30 7.07 18.24
CA ASN A 539 17.66 6.49 19.54
C ASN A 539 17.25 5.02 19.68
N ALA A 540 16.18 4.58 19.02
CA ALA A 540 15.78 3.18 19.01
C ALA A 540 16.73 2.30 18.17
N VAL A 541 17.32 2.85 17.10
CA VAL A 541 18.23 2.10 16.21
C VAL A 541 19.65 2.02 16.76
N ARG A 542 20.17 3.10 17.38
CA ARG A 542 21.55 3.21 17.89
C ARG A 542 22.04 1.99 18.71
N PRO A 543 21.28 1.41 19.66
CA PRO A 543 21.75 0.30 20.48
C PRO A 543 22.09 -0.98 19.70
N TYR A 544 21.49 -1.15 18.52
CA TYR A 544 21.74 -2.31 17.66
C TYR A 544 22.99 -2.15 16.81
N LEU A 545 23.46 -0.93 16.59
CA LEU A 545 24.61 -0.67 15.74
C LEU A 545 25.91 -0.75 16.53
N ARG A 546 27.02 -1.06 15.84
CA ARG A 546 28.35 -1.00 16.44
C ARG A 546 28.65 0.42 16.94
N LYS A 547 29.45 0.53 18.02
CA LYS A 547 29.73 1.82 18.69
C LYS A 547 30.49 2.83 17.82
N ASP A 548 31.21 2.36 16.81
CA ASP A 548 31.89 3.18 15.80
C ASP A 548 30.92 3.80 14.78
N LEU A 549 29.72 3.24 14.64
CA LEU A 549 28.66 3.75 13.76
C LEU A 549 27.75 4.68 14.55
N GLN A 550 27.95 5.99 14.41
CA GLN A 550 27.11 7.01 15.01
C GLN A 550 26.06 7.46 14.01
N VAL A 551 24.80 7.09 14.23
CA VAL A 551 23.67 7.59 13.44
C VAL A 551 23.11 8.85 14.08
N SER A 552 23.01 9.91 13.30
CA SER A 552 22.64 11.26 13.73
C SER A 552 21.57 11.88 12.82
N ARG A 553 21.04 13.03 13.24
CA ARG A 553 20.03 13.76 12.47
C ARG A 553 20.52 14.21 11.10
N SER A 554 21.82 14.48 10.94
CA SER A 554 22.44 14.86 9.66
C SER A 554 22.54 13.72 8.65
N ASP A 555 22.43 12.46 9.11
CA ASP A 555 22.40 11.30 8.22
C ASP A 555 21.03 11.10 7.58
N VAL A 556 20.00 11.78 8.04
CA VAL A 556 18.63 11.61 7.55
C VAL A 556 18.49 12.19 6.14
N ARG A 557 18.16 11.31 5.18
CA ARG A 557 17.93 11.67 3.77
C ARG A 557 16.51 12.17 3.50
N SER A 558 15.53 11.66 4.25
CA SER A 558 14.14 12.02 4.11
C SER A 558 13.34 11.54 5.32
N ILE A 559 12.24 12.21 5.58
CA ILE A 559 11.26 11.86 6.62
C ILE A 559 9.88 11.82 5.97
N TRP A 560 8.95 11.05 6.51
CA TRP A 560 7.52 11.29 6.25
C TRP A 560 6.69 10.96 7.48
N ALA A 561 5.52 11.57 7.56
CA ALA A 561 4.50 11.26 8.54
C ALA A 561 3.20 10.83 7.86
N GLY A 562 2.53 9.82 8.41
CA GLY A 562 1.21 9.36 7.98
C GLY A 562 0.24 9.21 9.15
N VAL A 563 -1.05 9.26 8.84
CA VAL A 563 -2.14 9.07 9.81
C VAL A 563 -2.68 7.66 9.70
N ARG A 564 -2.74 6.95 10.83
CA ARG A 564 -3.42 5.66 10.95
C ARG A 564 -4.92 5.90 11.17
N PRO A 565 -5.80 5.39 10.30
CA PRO A 565 -7.23 5.54 10.46
C PRO A 565 -7.76 4.51 11.47
N LEU A 566 -7.36 4.60 12.74
CA LEU A 566 -7.92 3.72 13.77
C LEU A 566 -9.38 4.10 14.01
N VAL A 567 -10.22 3.09 14.20
CA VAL A 567 -11.68 3.26 14.20
C VAL A 567 -12.31 2.65 15.43
N ARG A 568 -13.31 3.34 15.97
CA ARG A 568 -14.29 2.77 16.89
C ARG A 568 -15.49 2.29 16.10
N ASP A 569 -16.05 1.17 16.50
CA ASP A 569 -17.16 0.55 15.78
C ASP A 569 -18.50 1.28 16.08
N PRO A 570 -19.05 2.08 15.14
CA PRO A 570 -20.37 2.69 15.29
C PRO A 570 -21.52 1.69 15.31
N ASN A 571 -21.30 0.43 14.89
CA ASN A 571 -22.31 -0.62 14.96
C ASN A 571 -22.49 -1.16 16.39
N ASN A 572 -21.53 -0.87 17.29
CA ASN A 572 -21.65 -1.26 18.69
C ASN A 572 -22.54 -0.26 19.45
N PRO A 573 -23.65 -0.67 20.07
CA PRO A 573 -24.54 0.23 20.81
C PRO A 573 -23.83 1.02 21.92
N ALA A 574 -22.76 0.46 22.51
CA ALA A 574 -21.95 1.14 23.52
C ALA A 574 -21.22 2.40 23.00
N PHE A 575 -21.09 2.55 21.67
CA PHE A 575 -20.51 3.75 21.05
C PHE A 575 -21.33 5.01 21.36
N TYR A 576 -22.66 4.89 21.44
CA TYR A 576 -23.54 6.04 21.66
C TYR A 576 -23.76 6.37 23.15
N SER A 577 -23.39 5.48 24.07
CA SER A 577 -23.58 5.64 25.51
C SER A 577 -22.37 6.22 26.27
N GLN A 578 -21.18 6.25 25.67
CA GLN A 578 -19.96 6.77 26.31
C GLN A 578 -19.86 8.30 26.18
N THR A 579 -19.42 8.97 27.25
CA THR A 579 -19.18 10.43 27.25
C THR A 579 -17.93 10.80 26.44
N ALA A 580 -17.84 12.05 25.96
CA ALA A 580 -16.73 12.50 25.10
C ALA A 580 -15.35 12.48 25.79
N ASP A 581 -15.29 12.56 27.12
CA ASP A 581 -14.03 12.56 27.90
C ASP A 581 -13.51 11.14 28.19
N GLU A 582 -14.39 10.17 28.46
CA GLU A 582 -14.03 8.74 28.60
C GLU A 582 -13.44 8.15 27.32
N GLN A 583 -13.70 8.82 26.20
CA GLN A 583 -13.23 8.50 24.88
C GLN A 583 -11.77 8.93 24.63
N SER A 584 -11.19 9.91 25.32
CA SER A 584 -9.83 10.39 25.00
C SER A 584 -8.69 9.57 25.62
N GLY A 585 -8.97 8.71 26.60
CA GLY A 585 -7.96 8.02 27.43
C GLY A 585 -7.56 6.61 26.97
N THR A 586 -8.05 6.13 25.82
CA THR A 586 -7.73 4.77 25.34
C THR A 586 -6.41 4.75 24.58
N ASN A 587 -5.46 3.91 25.04
CA ASN A 587 -4.19 3.67 24.35
C ASN A 587 -4.46 3.22 22.90
N THR A 588 -4.03 4.01 21.90
CA THR A 588 -4.25 3.75 20.47
C THR A 588 -3.70 2.38 20.04
N SER A 589 -2.59 1.95 20.66
CA SER A 589 -1.96 0.64 20.47
C SER A 589 -2.83 -0.56 20.88
N THR A 590 -3.90 -0.34 21.64
CA THR A 590 -4.85 -1.39 22.09
C THR A 590 -6.12 -1.48 21.25
N ILE A 591 -6.41 -0.49 20.41
CA ILE A 591 -7.56 -0.51 19.51
C ILE A 591 -7.33 -1.57 18.44
N ALA A 592 -8.32 -2.44 18.23
CA ALA A 592 -8.23 -3.51 17.24
C ALA A 592 -8.02 -2.93 15.83
N ARG A 593 -7.05 -3.48 15.09
CA ARG A 593 -6.74 -3.07 13.71
C ARG A 593 -7.69 -3.66 12.66
N THR A 594 -8.92 -3.96 13.06
CA THR A 594 -9.97 -4.45 12.16
C THR A 594 -10.59 -3.28 11.42
N HIS A 595 -11.15 -3.53 10.24
CA HIS A 595 -11.98 -2.54 9.56
C HIS A 595 -13.42 -2.60 10.09
N VAL A 596 -14.16 -1.53 9.80
CA VAL A 596 -15.60 -1.46 10.03
C VAL A 596 -16.27 -1.06 8.73
N VAL A 597 -17.40 -1.72 8.45
CA VAL A 597 -18.37 -1.31 7.44
C VAL A 597 -19.62 -0.82 8.17
N HIS A 598 -20.00 0.43 7.94
CA HIS A 598 -21.16 1.06 8.56
C HIS A 598 -22.08 1.64 7.49
N VAL A 599 -23.39 1.44 7.64
CA VAL A 599 -24.41 1.98 6.73
C VAL A 599 -25.17 3.06 7.49
N SER A 600 -25.14 4.30 7.00
CA SER A 600 -25.88 5.40 7.62
C SER A 600 -27.39 5.29 7.33
N PRO A 601 -28.25 6.03 8.05
CA PRO A 601 -29.67 6.11 7.76
C PRO A 601 -29.98 6.57 6.32
N SER A 602 -29.08 7.33 5.69
CA SER A 602 -29.23 7.77 4.30
C SER A 602 -28.72 6.76 3.27
N SER A 603 -28.34 5.57 3.72
CA SER A 603 -27.68 4.52 2.94
C SER A 603 -26.24 4.83 2.49
N LEU A 604 -25.57 5.86 3.02
CA LEU A 604 -24.13 6.02 2.79
C LEU A 604 -23.37 4.88 3.47
N ILE A 605 -22.59 4.12 2.71
CA ILE A 605 -21.72 3.07 3.26
C ILE A 605 -20.35 3.69 3.56
N THR A 606 -19.87 3.57 4.80
CA THR A 606 -18.52 3.98 5.19
C THR A 606 -17.67 2.77 5.54
N VAL A 607 -16.47 2.71 4.97
CA VAL A 607 -15.44 1.71 5.26
C VAL A 607 -14.23 2.42 5.83
N SER A 608 -13.83 2.06 7.04
CA SER A 608 -12.68 2.68 7.70
C SER A 608 -11.98 1.70 8.64
N GLY A 609 -10.75 1.99 9.06
CA GLY A 609 -9.92 1.03 9.79
C GLY A 609 -9.14 0.08 8.87
N GLY A 610 -8.80 -1.09 9.41
CA GLY A 610 -8.10 -2.14 8.68
C GLY A 610 -6.60 -1.92 8.46
N LYS A 611 -6.02 -2.71 7.56
CA LYS A 611 -4.59 -2.71 7.20
C LYS A 611 -4.43 -2.74 5.69
N LEU A 612 -3.31 -2.21 5.20
CA LEU A 612 -2.89 -2.36 3.81
C LEU A 612 -2.91 -3.84 3.39
N THR A 613 -2.40 -4.75 4.23
CA THR A 613 -2.34 -6.20 3.92
C THR A 613 -3.71 -6.84 3.67
N THR A 614 -4.78 -6.36 4.28
CA THR A 614 -6.12 -6.98 4.21
C THR A 614 -7.08 -6.20 3.32
N PHE A 615 -6.58 -5.31 2.46
CA PHE A 615 -7.43 -4.37 1.72
C PHE A 615 -8.45 -5.06 0.81
N ARG A 616 -8.14 -6.24 0.26
CA ARG A 616 -9.10 -6.96 -0.61
C ARG A 616 -10.25 -7.58 0.19
N ILE A 617 -9.99 -8.00 1.43
CA ILE A 617 -11.04 -8.43 2.36
C ILE A 617 -11.94 -7.24 2.70
N MET A 618 -11.35 -6.09 3.02
CA MET A 618 -12.10 -4.85 3.26
C MET A 618 -12.97 -4.47 2.05
N ALA A 619 -12.40 -4.59 0.85
CA ALA A 619 -13.11 -4.30 -0.39
C ALA A 619 -14.29 -5.24 -0.63
N LYS A 620 -14.07 -6.54 -0.43
CA LYS A 620 -15.12 -7.56 -0.53
C LYS A 620 -16.27 -7.27 0.44
N ASP A 621 -15.97 -7.01 1.71
CA ASP A 621 -17.00 -6.78 2.73
C ASP A 621 -17.82 -5.52 2.43
N ALA A 622 -17.15 -4.46 1.97
CA ALA A 622 -17.78 -3.22 1.55
C ALA A 622 -18.71 -3.41 0.35
N LEU A 623 -18.23 -4.11 -0.69
CA LEU A 623 -18.99 -4.35 -1.90
C LEU A 623 -20.17 -5.30 -1.65
N ASP A 624 -19.97 -6.36 -0.86
CA ASP A 624 -21.05 -7.28 -0.50
C ASP A 624 -22.13 -6.55 0.33
N SER A 625 -21.74 -5.56 1.15
CA SER A 625 -22.70 -4.67 1.80
C SER A 625 -23.44 -3.78 0.79
N ALA A 626 -22.73 -3.18 -0.17
CA ALA A 626 -23.32 -2.34 -1.21
C ALA A 626 -24.31 -3.10 -2.10
N ILE A 627 -23.98 -4.34 -2.48
CA ILE A 627 -24.86 -5.23 -3.25
C ILE A 627 -26.18 -5.44 -2.50
N ARG A 628 -26.13 -5.69 -1.18
CA ARG A 628 -27.33 -5.88 -0.35
C ARG A 628 -28.13 -4.59 -0.17
N VAL A 629 -27.47 -3.48 0.16
CA VAL A 629 -28.13 -2.21 0.51
C VAL A 629 -28.76 -1.56 -0.71
N PHE A 630 -28.08 -1.56 -1.86
CA PHE A 630 -28.54 -0.87 -3.07
C PHE A 630 -29.21 -1.81 -4.09
N GLY A 631 -29.29 -3.11 -3.81
CA GLY A 631 -29.89 -4.10 -4.71
C GLY A 631 -29.12 -4.25 -6.03
N LEU A 632 -27.79 -4.15 -6.00
CA LEU A 632 -26.95 -4.23 -7.20
C LEU A 632 -26.92 -5.67 -7.74
N THR A 633 -26.81 -5.82 -9.06
CA THR A 633 -26.79 -7.12 -9.74
C THR A 633 -25.47 -7.33 -10.48
N PRO A 634 -24.39 -7.73 -9.78
CA PRO A 634 -23.12 -8.04 -10.44
C PRO A 634 -23.24 -9.29 -11.35
N ASP A 635 -22.41 -9.35 -12.40
CA ASP A 635 -22.31 -10.49 -13.32
C ASP A 635 -21.84 -11.77 -12.59
N THR A 636 -20.99 -11.59 -11.56
CA THR A 636 -20.51 -12.67 -10.69
C THR A 636 -20.83 -12.37 -9.22
N PRO A 637 -21.38 -13.35 -8.47
CA PRO A 637 -21.75 -13.12 -7.08
C PRO A 637 -20.54 -13.05 -6.14
N GLU A 638 -19.46 -13.77 -6.45
CA GLU A 638 -18.27 -13.85 -5.61
C GLU A 638 -17.13 -12.96 -6.10
N ALA A 639 -16.27 -12.53 -5.17
CA ALA A 639 -15.04 -11.81 -5.46
C ALA A 639 -14.08 -12.72 -6.24
N ILE A 640 -13.49 -12.20 -7.31
CA ILE A 640 -12.46 -12.89 -8.10
C ILE A 640 -11.09 -12.22 -8.01
N THR A 641 -10.96 -11.20 -7.16
CA THR A 641 -9.77 -10.34 -7.08
C THR A 641 -8.50 -11.08 -6.63
N ASP A 642 -8.62 -12.30 -6.11
CA ASP A 642 -7.50 -13.17 -5.70
C ASP A 642 -6.79 -13.80 -6.89
N LYS A 643 -7.48 -13.84 -8.03
CA LYS A 643 -7.00 -14.43 -9.29
C LYS A 643 -6.59 -13.36 -10.31
N ILE A 644 -6.90 -12.10 -10.03
CA ILE A 644 -6.65 -10.97 -10.92
C ILE A 644 -5.20 -10.52 -10.74
N LYS A 645 -4.35 -10.77 -11.75
CA LYS A 645 -3.03 -10.13 -11.83
C LYS A 645 -3.22 -8.62 -11.94
N LEU A 646 -2.55 -7.86 -11.10
CA LEU A 646 -2.58 -6.41 -11.17
C LEU A 646 -1.86 -5.91 -12.42
N PHE A 647 -2.16 -4.69 -12.82
CA PHE A 647 -1.48 -3.99 -13.90
C PHE A 647 0.03 -4.02 -13.65
N GLY A 648 0.82 -4.45 -14.65
CA GLY A 648 2.25 -4.74 -14.51
C GLY A 648 2.59 -6.22 -14.26
N ALA A 649 1.60 -7.07 -13.94
CA ALA A 649 1.83 -8.48 -13.58
C ALA A 649 1.28 -9.52 -14.56
N GLU A 650 0.62 -9.12 -15.65
CA GLU A 650 -0.09 -10.06 -16.54
C GLU A 650 0.87 -10.97 -17.30
N LYS A 651 1.97 -10.40 -17.81
CA LYS A 651 3.01 -11.10 -18.57
C LYS A 651 4.35 -11.08 -17.83
N TYR A 652 4.30 -11.08 -16.50
CA TYR A 652 5.49 -10.97 -15.67
C TYR A 652 6.43 -12.16 -15.89
N ASN A 653 7.60 -11.88 -16.45
CA ASN A 653 8.71 -12.81 -16.58
C ASN A 653 10.00 -12.06 -16.28
N GLU A 654 10.49 -12.21 -15.06
CA GLU A 654 11.66 -11.51 -14.54
C GLU A 654 12.89 -11.66 -15.45
N ALA A 655 13.24 -12.89 -15.83
CA ALA A 655 14.43 -13.15 -16.64
C ALA A 655 14.33 -12.52 -18.04
N ALA A 656 13.15 -12.63 -18.69
CA ALA A 656 12.95 -12.06 -20.01
C ALA A 656 12.96 -10.52 -19.99
N ILE A 657 12.30 -9.92 -19.00
CA ILE A 657 12.23 -8.46 -18.85
C ILE A 657 13.62 -7.89 -18.56
N LEU A 658 14.36 -8.45 -17.59
CA LEU A 658 15.72 -7.99 -17.27
C LEU A 658 16.64 -8.11 -18.48
N SER A 659 16.57 -9.24 -19.21
CA SER A 659 17.37 -9.45 -20.41
C SER A 659 17.11 -8.39 -21.50
N SER A 660 15.84 -8.04 -21.74
CA SER A 660 15.48 -6.96 -22.67
C SER A 660 16.01 -5.61 -22.18
N LEU A 661 15.76 -5.25 -20.90
CA LEU A 661 16.22 -3.98 -20.33
C LEU A 661 17.75 -3.80 -20.43
N THR A 662 18.53 -4.85 -20.16
CA THR A 662 20.00 -4.76 -20.21
C THR A 662 20.53 -4.83 -21.63
N THR A 663 19.98 -5.71 -22.49
CA THR A 663 20.57 -6.01 -23.81
C THR A 663 20.06 -5.07 -24.91
N GLU A 664 18.77 -4.72 -24.87
CA GLU A 664 18.12 -3.90 -25.90
C GLU A 664 18.21 -2.40 -25.57
N TYR A 665 18.02 -2.04 -24.30
CA TYR A 665 18.02 -0.64 -23.84
C TYR A 665 19.34 -0.18 -23.20
N GLY A 666 20.25 -1.11 -22.91
CA GLY A 666 21.59 -0.83 -22.40
C GLY A 666 21.65 -0.43 -20.92
N PHE A 667 20.59 -0.70 -20.14
CA PHE A 667 20.56 -0.32 -18.73
C PHE A 667 21.50 -1.15 -17.86
N ASP A 668 22.06 -0.50 -16.83
CA ASP A 668 22.76 -1.20 -15.77
C ASP A 668 21.79 -2.03 -14.89
N ALA A 669 22.35 -2.91 -14.06
CA ALA A 669 21.55 -3.83 -13.25
C ALA A 669 20.67 -3.10 -12.22
N GLU A 670 21.07 -1.93 -11.73
CA GLU A 670 20.31 -1.17 -10.74
C GLU A 670 19.04 -0.59 -11.38
N VAL A 671 19.20 0.10 -12.51
CA VAL A 671 18.09 0.67 -13.30
C VAL A 671 17.16 -0.43 -13.80
N ALA A 672 17.71 -1.52 -14.35
CA ALA A 672 16.89 -2.63 -14.84
C ALA A 672 16.05 -3.26 -13.71
N ASN A 673 16.63 -3.47 -12.53
CA ASN A 673 15.89 -3.97 -11.37
C ASN A 673 14.85 -2.97 -10.86
N HIS A 674 15.16 -1.67 -10.85
CA HIS A 674 14.20 -0.62 -10.48
C HIS A 674 12.98 -0.63 -11.39
N LEU A 675 13.19 -0.62 -12.72
CA LEU A 675 12.10 -0.63 -13.69
C LEU A 675 11.27 -1.92 -13.59
N LEU A 676 11.93 -3.08 -13.46
CA LEU A 676 11.24 -4.36 -13.24
C LEU A 676 10.34 -4.30 -11.99
N ARG A 677 10.87 -3.84 -10.86
CA ARG A 677 10.14 -3.82 -9.58
C ARG A 677 9.02 -2.77 -9.56
N SER A 678 9.20 -1.66 -10.28
CA SER A 678 8.20 -0.58 -10.32
C SER A 678 7.09 -0.82 -11.33
N TYR A 679 7.40 -1.44 -12.47
CA TYR A 679 6.50 -1.51 -13.63
C TYR A 679 6.22 -2.93 -14.15
N GLY A 680 6.98 -3.94 -13.71
CA GLY A 680 6.81 -5.32 -14.14
C GLY A 680 6.84 -5.47 -15.66
N ASP A 681 5.78 -6.03 -16.23
CA ASP A 681 5.64 -6.24 -17.68
C ASP A 681 5.52 -4.94 -18.51
N ARG A 682 5.43 -3.78 -17.86
CA ARG A 682 5.45 -2.46 -18.51
C ARG A 682 6.82 -1.80 -18.51
N ALA A 683 7.82 -2.41 -17.89
CA ALA A 683 9.17 -1.82 -17.80
C ALA A 683 9.77 -1.50 -19.17
N THR A 684 9.57 -2.34 -20.18
CA THR A 684 10.05 -2.08 -21.55
C THR A 684 9.28 -0.95 -22.24
N GLN A 685 8.00 -0.77 -21.91
CA GLN A 685 7.22 0.38 -22.39
C GLN A 685 7.76 1.69 -21.80
N VAL A 686 8.15 1.69 -20.52
CA VAL A 686 8.82 2.82 -19.88
C VAL A 686 10.19 3.08 -20.53
N ALA A 687 10.96 2.03 -20.76
CA ALA A 687 12.26 2.10 -21.42
C ALA A 687 12.19 2.70 -22.83
N ALA A 688 11.13 2.38 -23.59
CA ALA A 688 10.90 2.94 -24.91
C ALA A 688 10.64 4.46 -24.88
N LEU A 689 10.11 5.00 -23.78
CA LEU A 689 9.84 6.43 -23.58
C LEU A 689 11.06 7.22 -23.06
N CYS A 690 12.20 6.56 -22.85
CA CYS A 690 13.44 7.20 -22.44
C CYS A 690 14.12 7.91 -23.63
N ALA A 691 14.64 9.12 -23.41
CA ALA A 691 15.29 9.88 -24.48
C ALA A 691 16.52 9.15 -25.03
N PRO A 692 16.75 9.13 -26.35
CA PRO A 692 17.96 8.53 -26.90
C PRO A 692 19.21 9.30 -26.46
N THR A 693 20.28 8.56 -26.15
CA THR A 693 21.56 9.13 -25.75
C THR A 693 22.70 8.75 -26.68
N GLU A 694 23.63 9.66 -26.86
CA GLU A 694 24.83 9.47 -27.67
C GLU A 694 26.10 9.80 -26.88
N TRP A 695 27.18 9.08 -27.18
CA TRP A 695 28.49 9.41 -26.61
C TRP A 695 29.12 10.50 -27.47
N THR A 696 29.38 11.65 -26.86
CA THR A 696 30.04 12.78 -27.52
C THR A 696 31.36 13.08 -26.82
N SER A 697 32.44 13.21 -27.59
CA SER A 697 33.73 13.63 -27.04
C SER A 697 33.73 15.13 -26.76
N VAL A 698 33.99 15.50 -25.51
CA VAL A 698 34.13 16.89 -25.05
C VAL A 698 35.56 17.12 -24.60
N VAL A 699 36.13 18.28 -24.93
CA VAL A 699 37.45 18.69 -24.44
C VAL A 699 37.26 19.39 -23.09
N LEU A 700 37.86 18.85 -22.03
CA LEU A 700 37.86 19.45 -20.70
C LEU A 700 38.79 20.68 -20.65
N PRO A 701 38.63 21.58 -19.67
CA PRO A 701 39.43 22.81 -19.56
C PRO A 701 40.95 22.57 -19.46
N ASP A 702 41.38 21.37 -19.05
CA ASP A 702 42.78 20.94 -18.98
C ASP A 702 43.31 20.37 -20.31
N GLY A 703 42.51 20.40 -21.39
CA GLY A 703 42.86 19.89 -22.71
C GLY A 703 42.65 18.39 -22.89
N THR A 704 42.16 17.67 -21.87
CA THR A 704 41.89 16.23 -21.98
C THR A 704 40.55 15.95 -22.66
N LEU A 705 40.48 14.86 -23.42
CA LEU A 705 39.23 14.40 -24.03
C LEU A 705 38.46 13.55 -23.02
N SER A 706 37.21 13.91 -22.75
CA SER A 706 36.27 13.13 -21.96
C SER A 706 35.05 12.77 -22.81
N SER A 707 34.57 11.54 -22.68
CA SER A 707 33.33 11.11 -23.34
C SER A 707 32.15 11.47 -22.43
N VAL A 708 31.25 12.32 -22.92
CA VAL A 708 30.06 12.75 -22.21
C VAL A 708 28.82 12.20 -22.92
N LEU A 709 27.87 11.71 -22.13
CA LEU A 709 26.59 11.27 -22.64
C LEU A 709 25.71 12.49 -22.93
N THR A 710 25.26 12.67 -24.17
CA THR A 710 24.34 13.74 -24.58
C THR A 710 22.99 13.16 -24.96
N THR A 711 21.90 13.91 -24.74
CA THR A 711 20.52 13.49 -25.05
C THR A 711 20.01 14.25 -26.27
N ARG A 712 19.23 13.58 -27.14
CA ARG A 712 18.44 14.26 -28.18
C ARG A 712 16.96 14.33 -27.81
N PRO A 713 16.21 15.35 -28.27
CA PRO A 713 14.76 15.39 -28.12
C PRO A 713 14.09 14.13 -28.69
N LEU A 714 13.08 13.60 -28.00
CA LEU A 714 12.41 12.35 -28.38
C LEU A 714 11.69 12.45 -29.74
N GLU A 715 11.08 13.62 -30.03
CA GLU A 715 10.33 13.88 -31.25
C GLU A 715 11.19 13.82 -32.52
N GLU A 716 12.44 14.30 -32.45
CA GLU A 716 13.41 14.24 -33.56
C GLU A 716 13.88 12.80 -33.82
N ALA A 717 13.94 11.97 -32.78
CA ALA A 717 14.38 10.59 -32.87
C ALA A 717 13.27 9.62 -33.32
N ASP A 718 12.03 9.85 -32.90
CA ASP A 718 10.86 9.07 -33.34
C ASP A 718 10.52 9.34 -34.81
N ALA A 719 10.69 10.58 -35.28
CA ALA A 719 10.57 10.94 -36.70
C ALA A 719 11.59 10.20 -37.58
N ALA A 720 12.79 9.92 -37.07
CA ALA A 720 13.82 9.13 -37.75
C ALA A 720 13.56 7.62 -37.72
N ALA A 721 12.72 7.14 -36.79
CA ALA A 721 12.41 5.71 -36.57
C ALA A 721 11.07 5.25 -37.19
N ALA A 722 10.31 6.17 -37.80
CA ALA A 722 9.02 5.89 -38.43
C ALA A 722 9.15 4.88 -39.59
N GLY A 723 8.92 3.58 -39.29
CA GLY A 723 8.97 2.49 -40.26
C GLY A 723 9.68 1.22 -39.78
N THR A 724 10.37 1.25 -38.64
CA THR A 724 11.09 0.10 -38.06
C THR A 724 10.48 -0.33 -36.73
N THR A 725 10.27 -1.65 -36.55
CA THR A 725 9.78 -2.25 -35.29
C THR A 725 10.81 -2.28 -34.17
N VAL A 726 12.05 -1.88 -34.48
CA VAL A 726 13.19 -1.82 -33.56
C VAL A 726 13.66 -0.37 -33.51
N PRO A 727 13.73 0.26 -32.32
CA PRO A 727 14.30 1.60 -32.20
C PRO A 727 15.73 1.66 -32.76
N PRO A 728 16.15 2.76 -33.39
CA PRO A 728 17.51 2.91 -33.90
C PRO A 728 18.53 2.67 -32.78
N ARG A 729 19.59 1.90 -33.08
CA ARG A 729 20.69 1.63 -32.15
C ARG A 729 21.35 2.94 -31.76
N VAL A 730 21.20 3.33 -30.50
CA VAL A 730 21.91 4.45 -29.89
C VAL A 730 23.28 3.98 -29.41
N SER A 731 24.28 4.87 -29.42
CA SER A 731 25.64 4.51 -28.97
C SER A 731 25.75 4.36 -27.46
N GLY A 732 24.80 4.92 -26.69
CA GLY A 732 24.74 4.88 -25.23
C GLY A 732 23.46 4.24 -24.66
N PRO A 733 23.36 4.07 -23.33
CA PRO A 733 22.14 3.59 -22.66
C PRO A 733 20.98 4.56 -22.89
N ARG A 734 19.78 4.07 -23.22
CA ARG A 734 18.62 4.96 -23.40
C ARG A 734 18.31 5.70 -22.10
N GLY A 735 17.85 6.94 -22.20
CA GLY A 735 17.47 7.79 -21.08
C GLY A 735 18.63 8.34 -20.26
N PHE A 736 18.29 9.26 -19.37
CA PHE A 736 19.23 9.77 -18.37
C PHE A 736 18.61 9.65 -16.99
N ARG A 737 19.46 9.41 -15.98
CA ARG A 737 19.04 9.40 -14.59
C ARG A 737 18.63 10.82 -14.18
N LEU A 738 17.44 10.97 -13.61
CA LEU A 738 16.95 12.25 -13.08
C LEU A 738 17.90 12.77 -11.99
N ALA A 739 18.35 11.88 -11.10
CA ALA A 739 19.37 12.15 -10.08
C ALA A 739 20.52 11.12 -10.21
N PRO A 740 21.80 11.53 -10.16
CA PRO A 740 22.93 10.65 -10.46
C PRO A 740 22.98 9.34 -9.65
N ASP A 741 22.74 9.42 -8.34
CA ASP A 741 22.86 8.28 -7.41
C ASP A 741 21.56 7.49 -7.24
N HIS A 742 20.57 7.71 -8.10
CA HIS A 742 19.26 7.06 -8.02
C HIS A 742 18.84 6.50 -9.38
N PRO A 743 18.12 5.36 -9.43
CA PRO A 743 17.83 4.66 -10.67
C PRO A 743 16.65 5.24 -11.47
N TYR A 744 16.20 6.46 -11.15
CA TYR A 744 15.02 7.07 -11.76
C TYR A 744 15.33 7.71 -13.10
N LEU A 745 14.55 7.42 -14.14
CA LEU A 745 14.81 7.88 -15.51
C LEU A 745 13.81 8.95 -15.99
N ASP A 746 14.23 9.73 -16.98
CA ASP A 746 13.37 10.70 -17.68
C ASP A 746 12.12 10.06 -18.31
N GLY A 747 12.23 8.84 -18.84
CA GLY A 747 11.10 8.10 -19.42
C GLY A 747 9.99 7.76 -18.42
N GLU A 748 10.32 7.63 -17.13
CA GLU A 748 9.31 7.40 -16.08
C GLU A 748 8.35 8.58 -15.93
N VAL A 749 8.84 9.81 -16.16
CA VAL A 749 8.00 11.02 -16.09
C VAL A 749 6.97 11.02 -17.21
N ARG A 750 7.37 10.69 -18.44
CA ARG A 750 6.45 10.58 -19.58
C ARG A 750 5.46 9.45 -19.38
N TYR A 751 5.92 8.29 -18.91
CA TYR A 751 5.04 7.18 -18.60
C TYR A 751 4.01 7.54 -17.53
N ALA A 752 4.44 8.21 -16.46
CA ALA A 752 3.58 8.66 -15.38
C ALA A 752 2.43 9.56 -15.88
N VAL A 753 2.74 10.51 -16.77
CA VAL A 753 1.74 11.40 -17.37
C VAL A 753 0.81 10.64 -18.32
N ARG A 754 1.37 9.87 -19.25
CA ARG A 754 0.61 9.23 -20.34
C ARG A 754 -0.21 8.01 -19.91
N HIS A 755 0.25 7.28 -18.88
CA HIS A 755 -0.30 5.97 -18.52
C HIS A 755 -0.69 5.83 -17.04
N GLU A 756 -0.26 6.74 -16.16
CA GLU A 756 -0.53 6.66 -14.72
C GLU A 756 -1.22 7.91 -14.15
N TYR A 757 -1.78 8.74 -15.04
CA TYR A 757 -2.62 9.89 -14.73
C TYR A 757 -1.95 10.97 -13.88
N ALA A 758 -0.61 11.06 -13.90
CA ALA A 758 0.09 12.12 -13.18
C ALA A 758 -0.25 13.50 -13.77
N CYS A 759 -0.70 14.42 -12.90
CA CYS A 759 -1.15 15.75 -13.26
C CYS A 759 -0.39 16.88 -12.57
N THR A 760 0.39 16.57 -11.53
CA THR A 760 1.20 17.53 -10.75
C THR A 760 2.62 17.00 -10.56
N LEU A 761 3.57 17.89 -10.24
CA LEU A 761 4.94 17.46 -9.96
C LEU A 761 5.04 16.49 -8.78
N VAL A 762 4.20 16.69 -7.75
CA VAL A 762 4.15 15.85 -6.55
C VAL A 762 3.72 14.41 -6.89
N ASP A 763 2.84 14.22 -7.88
CA ASP A 763 2.42 12.90 -8.34
C ASP A 763 3.62 12.05 -8.76
N VAL A 764 4.54 12.67 -9.50
CA VAL A 764 5.75 12.02 -10.01
C VAL A 764 6.76 11.81 -8.89
N ILE A 765 7.21 12.88 -8.23
CA ILE A 765 8.34 12.79 -7.28
C ILE A 765 8.00 12.04 -5.99
N ALA A 766 6.74 12.04 -5.56
CA ALA A 766 6.34 11.41 -4.31
C ALA A 766 5.76 10.00 -4.49
N ARG A 767 5.06 9.73 -5.59
CA ARG A 767 4.26 8.49 -5.73
C ARG A 767 4.70 7.60 -6.88
N ARG A 768 5.10 8.15 -8.03
CA ARG A 768 5.62 7.33 -9.13
C ARG A 768 7.09 6.96 -8.87
N THR A 769 7.99 7.93 -8.72
CA THR A 769 9.41 7.66 -8.43
C THR A 769 9.68 7.51 -6.94
N ARG A 770 8.96 8.27 -6.10
CA ARG A 770 9.12 8.34 -4.63
C ARG A 770 10.44 8.92 -4.17
N LEU A 771 11.17 9.57 -5.06
CA LEU A 771 12.44 10.21 -4.73
C LEU A 771 12.26 11.16 -3.53
N ALA A 772 11.11 11.84 -3.41
CA ALA A 772 10.76 12.70 -2.29
C ALA A 772 10.73 12.01 -0.91
N PHE A 773 10.59 10.68 -0.86
CA PHE A 773 10.63 9.89 0.37
C PHE A 773 11.93 9.11 0.56
N VAL A 774 12.73 8.95 -0.51
CA VAL A 774 14.02 8.24 -0.46
C VAL A 774 15.15 9.22 -0.14
N ASP A 775 15.14 10.37 -0.82
CA ASP A 775 16.16 11.42 -0.71
C ASP A 775 15.55 12.77 -1.11
N VAL A 776 15.22 13.56 -0.09
CA VAL A 776 14.53 14.83 -0.25
C VAL A 776 15.40 15.87 -0.99
N TYR A 777 16.72 15.79 -0.82
CA TYR A 777 17.67 16.71 -1.45
C TYR A 777 17.87 16.40 -2.92
N ALA A 778 17.97 15.12 -3.27
CA ALA A 778 17.94 14.68 -4.65
C ALA A 778 16.61 15.07 -5.31
N ALA A 779 15.48 14.87 -4.62
CA ALA A 779 14.16 15.28 -5.12
C ALA A 779 14.10 16.78 -5.43
N ALA A 780 14.63 17.63 -4.56
CA ALA A 780 14.65 19.08 -4.77
C ALA A 780 15.46 19.48 -6.01
N LYS A 781 16.60 18.82 -6.27
CA LYS A 781 17.46 19.09 -7.42
C LYS A 781 16.82 18.72 -8.76
N VAL A 782 15.97 17.68 -8.79
CA VAL A 782 15.36 17.22 -10.04
C VAL A 782 14.08 17.98 -10.43
N ILE A 783 13.52 18.80 -9.53
CA ILE A 783 12.28 19.54 -9.77
C ILE A 783 12.28 20.27 -11.12
N PRO A 784 13.30 21.08 -11.49
CA PRO A 784 13.31 21.80 -12.77
C PRO A 784 13.26 20.86 -13.98
N THR A 785 13.99 19.75 -13.92
CA THR A 785 14.04 18.75 -15.00
C THR A 785 12.70 18.04 -15.17
N VAL A 786 12.09 17.58 -14.08
CA VAL A 786 10.77 16.95 -14.12
C VAL A 786 9.71 17.95 -14.59
N ALA A 787 9.79 19.20 -14.14
CA ALA A 787 8.87 20.27 -14.54
C ALA A 787 8.96 20.55 -16.04
N ALA A 788 10.16 20.59 -16.62
CA ALA A 788 10.34 20.79 -18.06
C ALA A 788 9.72 19.64 -18.88
N ILE A 789 9.90 18.39 -18.46
CA ILE A 789 9.30 17.23 -19.13
C ILE A 789 7.77 17.30 -19.02
N MET A 790 7.23 17.53 -17.81
CA MET A 790 5.78 17.61 -17.60
C MET A 790 5.15 18.81 -18.31
N GLN A 791 5.85 19.94 -18.37
CA GLN A 791 5.41 21.12 -19.12
C GLN A 791 5.22 20.79 -20.60
N ALA A 792 6.15 20.06 -21.21
CA ALA A 792 6.05 19.62 -22.59
C ALA A 792 4.90 18.62 -22.80
N GLU A 793 4.74 17.64 -21.89
CA GLU A 793 3.70 16.61 -21.99
C GLU A 793 2.27 17.14 -21.76
N LEU A 794 2.11 18.14 -20.88
CA LEU A 794 0.80 18.64 -20.44
C LEU A 794 0.48 20.05 -20.96
N GLY A 795 1.39 20.67 -21.71
CA GLY A 795 1.20 22.02 -22.25
C GLY A 795 1.03 23.10 -21.18
N TRP A 796 1.79 23.03 -20.08
CA TRP A 796 1.67 24.01 -18.99
C TRP A 796 2.19 25.40 -19.40
N SER A 797 1.47 26.46 -18.99
CA SER A 797 2.00 27.82 -19.07
C SER A 797 3.19 27.99 -18.12
N GLU A 798 4.04 28.98 -18.37
CA GLU A 798 5.18 29.27 -17.49
C GLU A 798 4.75 29.56 -16.04
N GLU A 799 3.62 30.24 -15.85
CA GLU A 799 3.04 30.53 -14.54
C GLU A 799 2.57 29.26 -13.83
N ARG A 800 1.96 28.32 -14.57
CA ARG A 800 1.60 27.01 -13.99
C ARG A 800 2.85 26.24 -13.60
N THR A 801 3.86 26.19 -14.46
CA THR A 801 5.14 25.51 -14.16
C THR A 801 5.80 26.08 -12.91
N LYS A 802 5.85 27.41 -12.74
CA LYS A 802 6.38 28.06 -11.53
C LYS A 802 5.58 27.68 -10.28
N ARG A 803 4.25 27.68 -10.34
CA ARG A 803 3.38 27.28 -9.23
C ARG A 803 3.55 25.82 -8.84
N GLU A 804 3.66 24.92 -9.83
CA GLU A 804 3.93 23.50 -9.61
C GLU A 804 5.28 23.29 -8.91
N MET A 805 6.34 23.98 -9.36
CA MET A 805 7.67 23.90 -8.74
C MET A 805 7.65 24.39 -7.28
N ALA A 806 6.96 25.51 -7.01
CA ALA A 806 6.80 26.02 -5.65
C ALA A 806 6.02 25.05 -4.75
N THR A 807 4.94 24.47 -5.29
CA THR A 807 4.11 23.48 -4.61
C THR A 807 4.90 22.19 -4.29
N ALA A 808 5.71 21.73 -5.24
CA ALA A 808 6.60 20.59 -5.04
C ALA A 808 7.65 20.88 -3.96
N ARG A 809 8.22 22.09 -3.94
CA ARG A 809 9.18 22.50 -2.90
C ARG A 809 8.55 22.49 -1.51
N LEU A 810 7.36 23.09 -1.35
CA LEU A 810 6.60 23.08 -0.10
C LEU A 810 6.28 21.65 0.36
N PHE A 811 5.95 20.75 -0.56
CA PHE A 811 5.76 19.34 -0.23
C PHE A 811 7.05 18.70 0.31
N LEU A 812 8.21 18.99 -0.27
CA LEU A 812 9.50 18.47 0.20
C LEU A 812 9.89 19.00 1.58
N ASP A 813 9.41 20.19 1.98
CA ASP A 813 9.60 20.68 3.36
C ASP A 813 8.94 19.74 4.38
N SER A 814 7.77 19.18 4.06
CA SER A 814 7.13 18.13 4.88
C SER A 814 7.91 16.81 4.91
N CYS A 815 8.81 16.61 3.96
CA CYS A 815 9.73 15.47 3.91
C CYS A 815 11.09 15.73 4.60
N GLY A 816 11.26 16.91 5.23
CA GLY A 816 12.46 17.27 5.99
C GLY A 816 13.52 18.04 5.19
N LEU A 817 13.14 18.76 4.13
CA LEU A 817 14.07 19.57 3.34
C LEU A 817 14.61 20.80 4.10
N THR A 818 13.76 21.50 4.87
CA THR A 818 14.10 22.74 5.59
C THR A 818 14.58 22.51 7.02
N THR A 819 14.50 21.28 7.53
CA THR A 819 14.89 20.95 8.91
C THR A 819 16.39 20.74 9.09
N VAL A 820 17.18 20.95 8.03
CA VAL A 820 18.63 21.14 8.13
C VAL A 820 18.90 22.61 7.83
N THR A 821 18.80 23.44 8.88
CA THR A 821 19.37 24.80 8.87
C THR A 821 20.87 24.69 8.62
N GLU A 822 21.34 25.47 7.63
CA GLU A 822 22.73 25.79 7.23
C GLU A 822 23.90 25.06 7.92
#